data_AF-A0A1Y3S9U5-F1
#
_entry.id   AF-A0A1Y3S9U5-F1
#
_cell.length_a   1.000
_cell.length_b   1.000
_cell.length_c   1.000
_cell.angle_alpha   90.00
_cell.angle_beta   90.00
_cell.angle_gamma   90.00
#
_symmetry.space_group_name_H-M   'P 1'
#
loop_
_entity.id
_entity.type
_entity.pdbx_description
1 polymer ?
#
loop_
_entity_poly.entity_id
_entity_poly.type
_entity_poly.pdbx_seq_one_letter_code
_entity_poly.pdbx_strand_id
1 'polypeptide(L)'
;MAALMVVCIHTSPLDSITPLGDFVLTRVFCRVAVPFFLMVSGHFLAAGQWRSLGRFWRKTLLLYGLSIALYLPLNWYTGSPSGWGWIKALLTDGTFYHLWYFPALLLGVPLARLLARMGMPAALTLAGLLYLIGVGGDSYYGLVSQVPILEPCYDGLFFLSSYTRNGLFFVPLFVLLGAADVRLSRRDAGTGFLLCMAAMTAEGLLLHNLGVQRHDSMYLALPLCMIFLFALLQSVNQGRDQGARRLSLLVYLLHPWSIVAVRGGAELLHLEGPFVHNSIGHFCAVVLVTLCAGLVLDRLRPLRPSPTARAWREVDRNALIHNARVLSEALPSGCSLMAVVKAEAYGHGGVSTARILRRAGVDAFAVACLAEGIALRRHGVGGTILILGYTPPEEAPLLRRWRLTQTVADEAHGLALAAQGIPVQVHLALDTGMHRLGIPAEEHDAIARLYALPTLRISGVFSHLCVSDSLAPADMAFTQGQLDRFYAAVRWMKEQGYDPGAVHIQASYGLWNLPPQPCRYVRAGIALYGVASDLTPVLHPLELRPALALRARVASVRTIPPGDGAGYGLAFRAEQDTRLAVVTIGYADGLPRALTQQGGRVLIRGTFCPMVGRMCMDQLLVDVTHLPQAAPGDMVTLIGTDGDTVLRAEEVAVQCGTIANELLSRLGARLPIILK
;
A
#
# COMPACT_ATOMS: atom_id res chain seq x y z
N MET A 1 -6.42 -4.11 -23.59
CA MET A 1 -5.59 -4.65 -24.70
C MET A 1 -5.24 -6.12 -24.49
N ALA A 2 -4.44 -6.50 -23.48
CA ALA A 2 -4.07 -7.91 -23.28
C ALA A 2 -5.27 -8.89 -23.21
N ALA A 3 -6.38 -8.52 -22.56
CA ALA A 3 -7.57 -9.37 -22.55
C ALA A 3 -8.22 -9.53 -23.95
N LEU A 4 -8.16 -8.51 -24.80
CA LEU A 4 -8.64 -8.60 -26.19
C LEU A 4 -7.72 -9.46 -27.06
N MET A 5 -6.41 -9.46 -26.78
CA MET A 5 -5.48 -10.39 -27.43
C MET A 5 -5.79 -11.86 -27.08
N VAL A 6 -6.31 -12.13 -25.87
CA VAL A 6 -6.82 -13.47 -25.52
C VAL A 6 -8.06 -13.82 -26.34
N VAL A 7 -8.98 -12.87 -26.55
CA VAL A 7 -10.14 -13.08 -27.45
C VAL A 7 -9.65 -13.38 -28.87
N CYS A 8 -8.70 -12.61 -29.38
CA CYS A 8 -8.07 -12.81 -30.69
C CYS A 8 -7.52 -14.24 -30.84
N ILE A 9 -6.83 -14.77 -29.82
CA ILE A 9 -6.31 -16.15 -29.83
C ILE A 9 -7.40 -17.21 -29.98
N HIS A 10 -8.60 -16.98 -29.44
CA HIS A 10 -9.69 -17.97 -29.46
C HIS A 10 -10.66 -17.81 -30.63
N THR A 11 -10.65 -16.66 -31.31
CA THR A 11 -11.54 -16.39 -32.46
C THR A 11 -10.82 -16.41 -33.80
N SER A 12 -9.48 -16.40 -33.83
CA SER A 12 -8.67 -16.43 -35.06
C SER A 12 -9.15 -15.45 -36.14
N PRO A 13 -9.07 -14.13 -35.87
CA PRO A 13 -9.76 -13.13 -36.67
C PRO A 13 -9.31 -13.06 -38.14
N LEU A 14 -8.11 -13.53 -38.50
CA LEU A 14 -7.60 -13.44 -39.86
C LEU A 14 -7.70 -14.75 -40.64
N ASP A 15 -8.24 -15.81 -40.04
CA ASP A 15 -8.28 -17.15 -40.62
C ASP A 15 -8.98 -17.19 -41.98
N SER A 16 -10.08 -16.45 -42.14
CA SER A 16 -10.82 -16.38 -43.41
C SER A 16 -10.14 -15.53 -44.50
N ILE A 17 -9.01 -14.88 -44.20
CA ILE A 17 -8.28 -13.99 -45.14
C ILE A 17 -6.91 -14.57 -45.47
N THR A 18 -6.12 -14.89 -44.44
CA THR A 18 -4.77 -15.42 -44.59
C THR A 18 -4.42 -16.32 -43.40
N PRO A 19 -4.32 -17.64 -43.60
CA PRO A 19 -3.93 -18.57 -42.53
C PRO A 19 -2.57 -18.21 -41.90
N LEU A 20 -1.61 -17.78 -42.72
CA LEU A 20 -0.29 -17.34 -42.25
C LEU A 20 -0.38 -16.05 -41.43
N GLY A 21 -1.19 -15.08 -41.87
CA GLY A 21 -1.41 -13.85 -41.11
C GLY A 21 -2.12 -14.11 -39.77
N ASP A 22 -3.07 -15.05 -39.72
CA ASP A 22 -3.69 -15.46 -38.46
C ASP A 22 -2.69 -16.13 -37.53
N PHE A 23 -1.83 -17.02 -38.05
CA PHE A 23 -0.76 -17.63 -37.28
C PHE A 23 0.15 -16.57 -36.64
N VAL A 24 0.66 -15.62 -37.43
CA VAL A 24 1.52 -14.54 -36.91
C VAL A 24 0.78 -13.71 -35.86
N LEU A 25 -0.49 -13.38 -36.10
CA LEU A 25 -1.27 -12.57 -35.16
C LEU A 25 -1.57 -13.32 -33.84
N THR A 26 -2.11 -14.54 -33.92
CA THR A 26 -2.63 -15.29 -32.77
C THR A 26 -1.56 -16.10 -32.06
N ARG A 27 -0.67 -16.75 -32.82
CA ARG A 27 0.36 -17.66 -32.31
C ARG A 27 1.69 -16.99 -32.04
N VAL A 28 1.95 -15.79 -32.56
CA VAL A 28 3.16 -15.01 -32.23
C VAL A 28 2.80 -13.74 -31.47
N PHE A 29 2.18 -12.76 -32.13
CA PHE A 29 2.01 -11.41 -31.56
C PHE A 29 1.16 -11.41 -30.28
N CYS A 30 -0.01 -12.07 -30.31
CA CYS A 30 -0.91 -12.10 -29.16
C CYS A 30 -0.41 -12.98 -28.00
N ARG A 31 0.65 -13.78 -28.17
CA ARG A 31 1.22 -14.62 -27.10
C ARG A 31 1.87 -13.84 -25.98
N VAL A 32 2.15 -12.55 -26.16
CA VAL A 32 2.60 -11.66 -25.09
C VAL A 32 1.55 -11.41 -24.00
N ALA A 33 0.27 -11.67 -24.28
CA ALA A 33 -0.85 -11.30 -23.40
C ALA A 33 -0.82 -11.99 -22.03
N VAL A 34 -0.61 -13.31 -21.98
CA VAL A 34 -0.60 -14.06 -20.71
C VAL A 34 0.67 -13.76 -19.89
N PRO A 35 1.89 -13.80 -20.46
CA PRO A 35 3.09 -13.31 -19.78
C PRO A 35 2.94 -11.93 -19.17
N PHE A 36 2.26 -11.01 -19.86
CA PHE A 36 2.00 -9.67 -19.33
C PHE A 36 1.19 -9.72 -18.03
N PHE A 37 0.10 -10.51 -17.96
CA PHE A 37 -0.67 -10.67 -16.73
C PHE A 37 0.15 -11.27 -15.58
N LEU A 38 1.06 -12.20 -15.89
CA LEU A 38 1.97 -12.83 -14.93
C LEU A 38 2.99 -11.82 -14.39
N MET A 39 3.61 -11.03 -15.26
CA MET A 39 4.56 -9.98 -14.88
C MET A 39 3.90 -8.89 -14.03
N VAL A 40 2.68 -8.45 -14.39
CA VAL A 40 1.91 -7.50 -13.58
C VAL A 40 1.62 -8.07 -12.18
N SER A 41 1.28 -9.36 -12.10
CA SER A 41 1.07 -10.05 -10.82
C SER A 41 2.36 -10.11 -9.99
N GLY A 42 3.48 -10.45 -10.62
CA GLY A 42 4.82 -10.46 -10.01
C GLY A 42 5.24 -9.11 -9.45
N HIS A 43 5.12 -8.05 -10.26
CA HIS A 43 5.45 -6.67 -9.87
C HIS A 43 4.70 -6.25 -8.59
N PHE A 44 3.37 -6.46 -8.54
CA PHE A 44 2.59 -6.07 -7.36
C PHE A 44 2.81 -6.97 -6.14
N LEU A 45 3.08 -8.26 -6.33
CA LEU A 45 3.40 -9.17 -5.23
C LEU A 45 4.78 -8.84 -4.63
N ALA A 46 5.78 -8.58 -5.46
CA ALA A 46 7.13 -8.21 -5.03
C ALA A 46 7.16 -6.84 -4.33
N ALA A 47 6.44 -5.84 -4.84
CA ALA A 47 6.27 -4.54 -4.17
C ALA A 47 5.63 -4.66 -2.78
N GLY A 48 4.84 -5.72 -2.56
CA GLY A 48 4.27 -6.11 -1.27
C GLY A 48 5.15 -7.03 -0.42
N GLN A 49 6.41 -7.28 -0.82
CA GLN A 49 7.31 -8.28 -0.23
C GLN A 49 6.65 -9.65 -0.09
N TRP A 50 5.81 -10.03 -1.05
CA TRP A 50 5.04 -11.28 -1.07
C TRP A 50 4.10 -11.48 0.13
N ARG A 51 3.91 -10.47 1.00
CA ARG A 51 3.04 -10.57 2.19
C ARG A 51 1.57 -10.71 1.82
N SER A 52 1.19 -10.16 0.67
CA SER A 52 -0.15 -10.31 0.11
C SER A 52 -0.38 -11.67 -0.57
N LEU A 53 0.62 -12.57 -0.62
CA LEU A 53 0.48 -13.86 -1.31
C LEU A 53 -0.73 -14.64 -0.80
N GLY A 54 -0.92 -14.76 0.51
CA GLY A 54 -2.08 -15.49 1.05
C GLY A 54 -3.42 -14.88 0.64
N ARG A 55 -3.51 -13.55 0.57
CA ARG A 55 -4.70 -12.85 0.08
C ARG A 55 -4.90 -13.02 -1.42
N PHE A 56 -3.81 -12.97 -2.19
CA PHE A 56 -3.81 -13.24 -3.63
C PHE A 56 -4.31 -14.65 -3.89
N TRP A 57 -3.72 -15.65 -3.23
CA TRP A 57 -4.11 -17.05 -3.30
C TRP A 57 -5.58 -17.29 -3.00
N ARG A 58 -6.09 -16.79 -1.86
CA ARG A 58 -7.52 -16.95 -1.52
C ARG A 58 -8.44 -16.34 -2.58
N LYS A 59 -8.06 -15.18 -3.12
CA LYS A 59 -8.84 -14.53 -4.19
C LYS A 59 -8.78 -15.33 -5.49
N THR A 60 -7.62 -15.80 -5.90
CA THR A 60 -7.44 -16.62 -7.10
C THR A 60 -8.20 -17.94 -6.97
N LEU A 61 -8.18 -18.57 -5.80
CA LEU A 61 -8.94 -19.79 -5.53
C LEU A 61 -10.45 -19.55 -5.59
N LEU A 62 -10.94 -18.47 -4.98
CA LEU A 62 -12.35 -18.09 -5.06
C LEU A 62 -12.79 -17.82 -6.50
N LEU A 63 -11.98 -17.05 -7.25
CA LEU A 63 -12.26 -16.77 -8.66
C LEU A 63 -12.22 -18.05 -9.51
N TYR A 64 -11.30 -18.95 -9.23
CA TYR A 64 -11.21 -20.23 -9.94
C TYR A 64 -12.45 -21.08 -9.66
N GLY A 65 -12.86 -21.23 -8.40
CA GLY A 65 -14.08 -21.95 -8.03
C GLY A 65 -15.35 -21.36 -8.67
N LEU A 66 -15.49 -20.03 -8.66
CA LEU A 66 -16.59 -19.34 -9.35
C LEU A 66 -16.55 -19.56 -10.87
N SER A 67 -15.35 -19.58 -11.46
CA SER A 67 -15.19 -19.84 -12.89
C SER A 67 -15.56 -21.28 -13.23
N ILE A 68 -15.13 -22.27 -12.44
CA ILE A 68 -15.52 -23.67 -12.62
C ILE A 68 -17.04 -23.80 -12.59
N ALA A 69 -17.71 -23.19 -11.62
CA ALA A 69 -19.17 -23.19 -11.53
C ALA A 69 -19.83 -22.53 -12.75
N LEU A 70 -19.28 -21.39 -13.21
CA LEU A 70 -19.76 -20.68 -14.40
C LEU A 70 -19.66 -21.53 -15.68
N TYR A 71 -18.65 -22.39 -15.79
CA TYR A 71 -18.40 -23.21 -16.98
C TYR A 71 -18.95 -24.64 -16.88
N LEU A 72 -19.52 -25.03 -15.73
CA LEU A 72 -20.07 -26.37 -15.53
C LEU A 72 -21.12 -26.78 -16.59
N PRO A 73 -22.06 -25.92 -17.02
CA PRO A 73 -23.01 -26.28 -18.08
C PRO A 73 -22.33 -26.53 -19.42
N LEU A 74 -21.32 -25.74 -19.77
CA LEU A 74 -20.59 -25.88 -21.02
C LEU A 74 -19.72 -27.16 -21.02
N ASN A 75 -19.11 -27.47 -19.88
CA ASN A 75 -18.36 -28.71 -19.67
C ASN A 75 -19.24 -29.96 -19.80
N TRP A 76 -20.51 -29.89 -19.37
CA TRP A 76 -21.47 -30.96 -19.57
C TRP A 76 -21.77 -31.13 -21.07
N TYR A 77 -22.00 -30.03 -21.78
CA TYR A 77 -22.32 -30.03 -23.21
C TYR A 77 -21.18 -30.57 -24.08
N THR A 78 -19.92 -30.21 -23.81
CA THR A 78 -18.76 -30.63 -24.61
C THR A 78 -18.22 -32.02 -24.27
N GLY A 79 -18.83 -32.71 -23.29
CA GLY A 79 -18.29 -33.96 -22.74
C GLY A 79 -17.20 -33.68 -21.71
N SER A 80 -17.51 -33.95 -20.43
CA SER A 80 -16.55 -33.77 -19.35
C SER A 80 -15.54 -34.91 -19.29
N PRO A 81 -14.28 -34.66 -18.86
CA PRO A 81 -13.31 -35.72 -18.59
C PRO A 81 -13.88 -36.75 -17.60
N SER A 82 -13.29 -37.94 -17.47
CA SER A 82 -13.64 -38.90 -16.42
C SER A 82 -12.39 -39.37 -15.68
N GLY A 83 -12.55 -39.80 -14.42
CA GLY A 83 -11.46 -40.34 -13.59
C GLY A 83 -10.27 -39.38 -13.43
N TRP A 84 -9.07 -39.85 -13.79
CA TRP A 84 -7.82 -39.08 -13.69
C TRP A 84 -7.83 -37.77 -14.49
N GLY A 85 -8.55 -37.73 -15.61
CA GLY A 85 -8.66 -36.53 -16.45
C GLY A 85 -9.27 -35.34 -15.71
N TRP A 86 -10.19 -35.56 -14.77
CA TRP A 86 -10.76 -34.49 -13.95
C TRP A 86 -9.77 -33.93 -12.93
N ILE A 87 -8.96 -34.80 -12.31
CA ILE A 87 -7.92 -34.38 -11.37
C ILE A 87 -6.87 -33.55 -12.09
N LYS A 88 -6.43 -34.03 -13.27
CA LYS A 88 -5.52 -33.34 -14.16
C LYS A 88 -6.04 -31.96 -14.57
N ALA A 89 -7.31 -31.89 -15.00
CA ALA A 89 -7.99 -30.64 -15.35
C ALA A 89 -8.11 -29.68 -14.17
N LEU A 90 -8.48 -30.16 -12.98
CA LEU A 90 -8.63 -29.30 -11.81
C LEU A 90 -7.28 -28.70 -11.37
N LEU A 91 -6.22 -29.50 -11.38
CA LEU A 91 -4.92 -29.14 -10.80
C LEU A 91 -3.96 -28.45 -11.76
N THR A 92 -4.01 -28.75 -13.06
CA THR A 92 -2.98 -28.32 -14.01
C THR A 92 -3.56 -27.71 -15.30
N ASP A 93 -4.47 -28.40 -15.98
CA ASP A 93 -4.90 -28.01 -17.33
C ASP A 93 -6.06 -26.98 -17.34
N GLY A 94 -6.73 -26.79 -16.20
CA GLY A 94 -7.99 -26.06 -16.11
C GLY A 94 -9.19 -26.92 -16.50
N THR A 95 -10.34 -26.73 -15.85
CA THR A 95 -11.58 -27.47 -16.16
C THR A 95 -12.19 -27.13 -17.51
N PHE A 96 -11.70 -26.06 -18.15
CA PHE A 96 -12.01 -25.66 -19.51
C PHE A 96 -10.76 -24.98 -20.09
N TYR A 97 -10.54 -25.05 -21.40
CA TYR A 97 -9.22 -24.83 -22.00
C TYR A 97 -8.58 -23.44 -21.73
N HIS A 98 -9.35 -22.37 -21.49
CA HIS A 98 -8.82 -21.05 -21.13
C HIS A 98 -8.68 -20.84 -19.61
N LEU A 99 -9.19 -21.74 -18.77
CA LEU A 99 -9.11 -21.63 -17.31
C LEU A 99 -7.77 -22.11 -16.74
N TRP A 100 -6.89 -22.71 -17.54
CA TRP A 100 -5.54 -23.17 -17.14
C TRP A 100 -4.71 -22.10 -16.41
N TYR A 101 -4.96 -20.81 -16.69
CA TYR A 101 -4.29 -19.69 -16.05
C TYR A 101 -4.44 -19.69 -14.52
N PHE A 102 -5.58 -20.12 -13.98
CA PHE A 102 -5.83 -20.15 -12.54
C PHE A 102 -4.98 -21.20 -11.80
N PRO A 103 -5.02 -22.50 -12.15
CA PRO A 103 -4.14 -23.49 -11.54
C PRO A 103 -2.66 -23.15 -11.79
N ALA A 104 -2.33 -22.61 -12.96
CA ALA A 104 -0.97 -22.15 -13.23
C ALA A 104 -0.50 -21.05 -12.27
N LEU A 105 -1.34 -20.05 -11.96
CA LEU A 105 -1.05 -19.04 -10.93
C LEU A 105 -0.95 -19.63 -9.53
N LEU A 106 -1.86 -20.54 -9.19
CA LEU A 106 -1.87 -21.19 -7.88
C LEU A 106 -0.57 -21.96 -7.67
N LEU A 107 -0.06 -22.70 -8.66
CA LEU A 107 1.20 -23.44 -8.54
C LEU A 107 2.44 -22.55 -8.70
N GLY A 108 2.47 -21.70 -9.72
CA GLY A 108 3.69 -21.01 -10.13
C GLY A 108 4.07 -19.78 -9.30
N VAL A 109 3.09 -19.08 -8.71
CA VAL A 109 3.38 -17.91 -7.87
C VAL A 109 4.09 -18.28 -6.54
N PRO A 110 3.67 -19.32 -5.78
CA PRO A 110 4.45 -19.80 -4.65
C PRO A 110 5.83 -20.29 -5.04
N LEU A 111 5.95 -20.99 -6.18
CA LEU A 111 7.26 -21.44 -6.67
C LEU A 111 8.16 -20.25 -6.96
N ALA A 112 7.67 -19.22 -7.67
CA ALA A 112 8.39 -17.96 -7.87
C ALA A 112 8.82 -17.31 -6.54
N ARG A 113 7.94 -17.31 -5.52
CA ARG A 113 8.28 -16.81 -4.18
C ARG A 113 9.38 -17.64 -3.53
N LEU A 114 9.34 -18.96 -3.67
CA LEU A 114 10.35 -19.87 -3.12
C LEU A 114 11.70 -19.59 -3.77
N LEU A 115 11.74 -19.53 -5.10
CA LEU A 115 12.93 -19.20 -5.88
C LEU A 115 13.48 -17.82 -5.49
N ALA A 116 12.62 -16.82 -5.33
CA ALA A 116 13.02 -15.46 -4.95
C ALA A 116 13.75 -15.39 -3.58
N ARG A 117 13.62 -16.40 -2.71
CA ARG A 117 14.38 -16.47 -1.44
C ARG A 117 15.87 -16.75 -1.65
N MET A 118 16.25 -17.33 -2.78
CA MET A 118 17.63 -17.67 -3.12
C MET A 118 18.41 -16.47 -3.72
N GLY A 119 17.77 -15.31 -3.84
CA GLY A 119 18.30 -14.14 -4.53
C GLY A 119 17.82 -14.06 -5.98
N MET A 120 17.62 -12.83 -6.49
CA MET A 120 17.03 -12.61 -7.82
C MET A 120 17.83 -13.23 -8.98
N PRO A 121 19.18 -13.17 -9.01
CA PRO A 121 19.95 -13.80 -10.08
C PRO A 121 19.73 -15.32 -10.14
N ALA A 122 19.90 -16.02 -9.01
CA ALA A 122 19.68 -17.45 -8.92
C ALA A 122 18.23 -17.86 -9.24
N ALA A 123 17.26 -17.06 -8.77
CA ALA A 123 15.85 -17.28 -9.04
C ALA A 123 15.54 -17.21 -10.55
N LEU A 124 16.04 -16.18 -11.23
CA LEU A 124 15.85 -16.01 -12.68
C LEU A 124 16.56 -17.09 -13.49
N THR A 125 17.78 -17.49 -13.10
CA THR A 125 18.49 -18.60 -13.75
C THR A 125 17.70 -19.89 -13.66
N LEU A 126 17.25 -20.28 -12.46
CA LEU A 126 16.52 -21.53 -12.28
C LEU A 126 15.14 -21.50 -12.96
N ALA A 127 14.43 -20.37 -12.90
CA ALA A 127 13.18 -20.21 -13.62
C ALA A 127 13.38 -20.20 -15.15
N GLY A 128 14.50 -19.67 -15.63
CA GLY A 128 14.90 -19.74 -17.04
C GLY A 128 15.18 -21.18 -17.49
N LEU A 129 15.87 -21.98 -16.68
CA LEU A 129 16.08 -23.41 -16.97
C LEU A 129 14.75 -24.17 -17.03
N LEU A 130 13.84 -23.93 -16.08
CA LEU A 130 12.49 -24.50 -16.13
C LEU A 130 11.74 -24.07 -17.39
N TYR A 131 11.86 -22.80 -17.80
CA TYR A 131 11.27 -22.31 -19.04
C TYR A 131 11.82 -23.01 -20.28
N LEU A 132 13.13 -23.25 -20.35
CA LEU A 132 13.76 -23.99 -21.45
C LEU A 132 13.24 -25.43 -21.56
N ILE A 133 13.08 -26.12 -20.43
CA ILE A 133 12.42 -27.43 -20.39
C ILE A 133 10.99 -27.32 -20.94
N GLY A 134 10.27 -26.26 -20.57
CA GLY A 134 8.92 -26.02 -21.05
C GLY A 134 8.85 -25.79 -22.57
N VAL A 135 9.77 -24.98 -23.12
CA VAL A 135 9.90 -24.72 -24.56
C VAL A 135 10.16 -26.02 -25.32
N GLY A 136 11.00 -26.90 -24.77
CA GLY A 136 11.28 -28.21 -25.33
C GLY A 136 10.06 -29.15 -25.38
N GLY A 137 9.05 -28.96 -24.53
CA GLY A 137 7.79 -29.71 -24.57
C GLY A 137 6.65 -29.00 -25.32
N ASP A 138 6.89 -27.81 -25.88
CA ASP A 138 5.90 -26.97 -26.54
C ASP A 138 6.31 -26.78 -28.02
N SER A 139 6.93 -25.64 -28.36
CA SER A 139 7.24 -25.28 -29.74
C SER A 139 8.49 -25.97 -30.31
N TYR A 140 9.32 -26.62 -29.49
CA TYR A 140 10.50 -27.36 -29.96
C TYR A 140 10.36 -28.89 -29.83
N TYR A 141 9.17 -29.39 -29.48
CA TYR A 141 8.95 -30.79 -29.12
C TYR A 141 9.44 -31.79 -30.16
N GLY A 142 9.12 -31.60 -31.44
CA GLY A 142 9.50 -32.50 -32.52
C GLY A 142 11.01 -32.56 -32.80
N LEU A 143 11.79 -31.61 -32.29
CA LEU A 143 13.26 -31.68 -32.30
C LEU A 143 13.78 -32.40 -31.05
N VAL A 144 13.15 -32.13 -29.90
CA VAL A 144 13.54 -32.71 -28.61
C VAL A 144 13.17 -34.18 -28.50
N SER A 145 12.04 -34.60 -29.06
CA SER A 145 11.57 -35.98 -29.07
C SER A 145 12.43 -36.91 -29.93
N GLN A 146 13.30 -36.37 -30.78
CA GLN A 146 14.27 -37.16 -31.53
C GLN A 146 15.42 -37.67 -30.65
N VAL A 147 15.56 -37.15 -29.42
CA VAL A 147 16.56 -37.58 -28.46
C VAL A 147 15.97 -38.72 -27.59
N PRO A 148 16.48 -39.97 -27.68
CA PRO A 148 15.84 -41.15 -27.09
C PRO A 148 15.60 -41.09 -25.58
N ILE A 149 16.42 -40.33 -24.84
CA ILE A 149 16.30 -40.19 -23.39
C ILE A 149 15.21 -39.16 -23.02
N LEU A 150 14.96 -38.16 -23.88
CA LEU A 150 14.07 -37.05 -23.56
C LEU A 150 12.60 -37.35 -23.86
N GLU A 151 12.30 -38.14 -24.90
CA GLU A 151 10.93 -38.50 -25.26
C GLU A 151 10.17 -39.18 -24.09
N PRO A 152 10.68 -40.24 -23.43
CA PRO A 152 10.00 -40.83 -22.27
C PRO A 152 9.85 -39.87 -21.08
N CYS A 153 10.79 -38.94 -20.90
CA CYS A 153 10.68 -37.91 -19.87
C CYS A 153 9.52 -36.95 -20.14
N TYR A 154 9.34 -36.52 -21.39
CA TYR A 154 8.23 -35.67 -21.77
C TYR A 154 6.90 -36.41 -21.75
N ASP A 155 6.85 -37.69 -22.10
CA ASP A 155 5.64 -38.51 -21.94
C ASP A 155 5.20 -38.59 -20.48
N GLY A 156 6.16 -38.80 -19.56
CA GLY A 156 5.90 -38.73 -18.12
C GLY A 156 5.39 -37.35 -17.67
N LEU A 157 5.93 -36.26 -18.23
CA LEU A 157 5.42 -34.91 -17.97
C LEU A 157 3.99 -34.73 -18.52
N PHE A 158 3.70 -35.25 -19.71
CA PHE A 158 2.40 -35.14 -20.35
C PHE A 158 1.31 -35.97 -19.66
N PHE A 159 1.71 -37.01 -18.92
CA PHE A 159 0.81 -37.73 -18.01
C PHE A 159 0.30 -36.81 -16.88
N LEU A 160 1.17 -35.93 -16.36
CA LEU A 160 0.86 -35.02 -15.25
C LEU A 160 0.15 -33.73 -15.70
N SER A 161 0.52 -33.16 -16.85
CA SER A 161 -0.13 -31.98 -17.42
C SER A 161 -0.10 -32.05 -18.94
N SER A 162 -1.20 -31.72 -19.61
CA SER A 162 -1.29 -31.86 -21.07
C SER A 162 -0.40 -30.86 -21.81
N TYR A 163 0.07 -29.82 -21.12
CA TYR A 163 0.86 -28.72 -21.67
C TYR A 163 2.02 -28.39 -20.74
N THR A 164 3.18 -28.03 -21.31
CA THR A 164 4.27 -27.44 -20.54
C THR A 164 4.06 -25.95 -20.25
N ARG A 165 3.16 -25.28 -20.99
CA ARG A 165 2.65 -23.95 -20.64
C ARG A 165 1.76 -24.01 -19.39
N ASN A 166 2.38 -24.16 -18.23
CA ASN A 166 1.69 -24.38 -16.96
C ASN A 166 2.37 -23.65 -15.78
N GLY A 167 1.91 -23.93 -14.57
CA GLY A 167 2.43 -23.29 -13.35
C GLY A 167 3.90 -23.60 -13.02
N LEU A 168 4.47 -24.67 -13.57
CA LEU A 168 5.84 -25.10 -13.27
C LEU A 168 6.86 -24.49 -14.24
N PHE A 169 6.64 -24.66 -15.55
CA PHE A 169 7.64 -24.28 -16.54
C PHE A 169 7.43 -22.88 -17.13
N PHE A 170 6.22 -22.31 -17.03
CA PHE A 170 5.92 -21.01 -17.65
C PHE A 170 5.83 -19.88 -16.62
N VAL A 171 4.98 -20.06 -15.60
CA VAL A 171 4.63 -18.98 -14.66
C VAL A 171 5.81 -18.41 -13.85
N PRO A 172 6.73 -19.21 -13.30
CA PRO A 172 7.74 -18.69 -12.38
C PRO A 172 8.63 -17.63 -13.02
N LEU A 173 9.06 -17.85 -14.27
CA LEU A 173 9.93 -16.92 -14.99
C LEU A 173 9.25 -15.55 -15.15
N PHE A 174 8.03 -15.49 -15.68
CA PHE A 174 7.36 -14.21 -15.92
C PHE A 174 6.96 -13.51 -14.62
N VAL A 175 6.58 -14.25 -13.57
CA VAL A 175 6.33 -13.64 -12.25
C VAL A 175 7.62 -13.03 -11.69
N LEU A 176 8.76 -13.70 -11.83
CA LEU A 176 10.06 -13.19 -11.39
C LEU A 176 10.56 -12.01 -12.24
N LEU A 177 10.38 -12.05 -13.56
CA LEU A 177 10.72 -10.94 -14.44
C LEU A 177 9.91 -9.67 -14.10
N GLY A 178 8.63 -9.83 -13.77
CA GLY A 178 7.82 -8.74 -13.24
C GLY A 178 8.28 -8.26 -11.86
N ALA A 179 8.73 -9.17 -10.99
CA ALA A 179 9.26 -8.86 -9.67
C ALA A 179 10.63 -8.17 -9.69
N ALA A 180 11.45 -8.42 -10.73
CA ALA A 180 12.76 -7.80 -10.93
C ALA A 180 12.67 -6.29 -11.26
N ASP A 181 11.51 -5.84 -11.76
CA ASP A 181 11.20 -4.43 -12.03
C ASP A 181 12.25 -3.68 -12.86
N VAL A 182 12.72 -4.31 -13.96
CA VAL A 182 13.72 -3.71 -14.86
C VAL A 182 13.19 -2.41 -15.47
N ARG A 183 13.94 -1.32 -15.32
CA ARG A 183 13.63 0.00 -15.88
C ARG A 183 14.59 0.37 -16.99
N LEU A 184 14.05 0.78 -18.13
CA LEU A 184 14.79 1.19 -19.31
C LEU A 184 14.25 2.54 -19.80
N SER A 185 15.06 3.26 -20.60
CA SER A 185 14.57 4.44 -21.30
C SER A 185 13.46 4.05 -22.29
N ARG A 186 12.52 4.96 -22.56
CA ARG A 186 11.40 4.69 -23.49
C ARG A 186 11.90 4.30 -24.88
N ARG A 187 13.03 4.89 -25.32
CA ARG A 187 13.65 4.61 -26.62
C ARG A 187 14.24 3.20 -26.67
N ASP A 188 15.00 2.81 -25.64
CA ASP A 188 15.63 1.50 -25.58
C ASP A 188 14.59 0.40 -25.42
N ALA A 189 13.59 0.62 -24.56
CA ALA A 189 12.47 -0.29 -24.38
C ALA A 189 11.68 -0.50 -25.68
N GLY A 190 11.39 0.58 -26.43
CA GLY A 190 10.70 0.50 -27.71
C GLY A 190 11.51 -0.24 -28.78
N THR A 191 12.80 0.11 -28.92
CA THR A 191 13.69 -0.50 -29.92
C THR A 191 13.91 -1.99 -29.62
N GLY A 192 14.20 -2.32 -28.35
CA GLY A 192 14.39 -3.70 -27.91
C GLY A 192 13.12 -4.54 -28.09
N PHE A 193 11.93 -3.99 -27.83
CA PHE A 193 10.66 -4.67 -28.06
C PHE A 193 10.46 -5.00 -29.54
N LEU A 194 10.71 -4.05 -30.45
CA LEU A 194 10.56 -4.27 -31.89
C LEU A 194 11.54 -5.35 -32.40
N LEU A 195 12.81 -5.29 -31.99
CA LEU A 195 13.81 -6.28 -32.37
C LEU A 195 13.47 -7.69 -31.84
N CYS A 196 13.06 -7.79 -30.57
CA CYS A 196 12.68 -9.08 -30.00
C CYS A 196 11.37 -9.62 -30.60
N MET A 197 10.42 -8.75 -30.96
CA MET A 197 9.20 -9.16 -31.65
C MET A 197 9.50 -9.67 -33.06
N ALA A 198 10.41 -9.02 -33.79
CA ALA A 198 10.89 -9.50 -35.09
C ALA A 198 11.59 -10.86 -34.96
N ALA A 199 12.47 -11.03 -33.96
CA ALA A 199 13.13 -12.29 -33.68
C ALA A 199 12.12 -13.40 -33.31
N MET A 200 11.13 -13.10 -32.46
CA MET A 200 10.08 -14.05 -32.09
C MET A 200 9.19 -14.42 -33.28
N THR A 201 8.96 -13.49 -34.20
CA THR A 201 8.24 -13.75 -35.45
C THR A 201 9.03 -14.66 -36.36
N ALA A 202 10.33 -14.41 -36.53
CA ALA A 202 11.22 -15.28 -37.31
C ALA A 202 11.29 -16.69 -36.71
N GLU A 203 11.43 -16.79 -35.38
CA GLU A 203 11.40 -18.06 -34.64
C GLU A 203 10.08 -18.82 -34.87
N GLY A 204 8.94 -18.15 -34.67
CA GLY A 204 7.63 -18.78 -34.85
C GLY A 204 7.38 -19.27 -36.27
N LEU A 205 7.76 -18.48 -37.28
CA LEU A 205 7.64 -18.86 -38.69
C LEU A 205 8.58 -20.03 -39.05
N LEU A 206 9.81 -20.02 -38.54
CA LEU A 206 10.76 -21.11 -38.75
C LEU A 206 10.22 -22.43 -38.21
N LEU A 207 9.79 -22.44 -36.94
CA LEU A 207 9.24 -23.64 -36.32
C LEU A 207 7.99 -24.12 -37.06
N HIS A 208 7.09 -23.19 -37.45
CA HIS A 208 5.87 -23.51 -38.18
C HIS A 208 6.15 -24.19 -39.52
N ASN A 209 7.14 -23.69 -40.26
CA ASN A 209 7.55 -24.30 -41.53
C ASN A 209 8.21 -25.67 -41.32
N LEU A 210 8.87 -25.90 -40.18
CA LEU A 210 9.45 -27.20 -39.84
C LEU A 210 8.42 -28.21 -39.33
N GLY A 211 7.24 -27.76 -38.89
CA GLY A 211 6.17 -28.64 -38.39
C GLY A 211 6.55 -29.41 -37.12
N VAL A 212 7.50 -28.88 -36.34
CA VAL A 212 8.06 -29.56 -35.16
C VAL A 212 7.31 -29.23 -33.85
N GLN A 213 6.34 -28.32 -33.88
CA GLN A 213 5.67 -27.90 -32.66
C GLN A 213 4.64 -28.93 -32.21
N ARG A 214 4.62 -29.19 -30.91
CA ARG A 214 3.44 -29.77 -30.26
C ARG A 214 2.37 -28.69 -30.06
N HIS A 215 2.81 -27.50 -29.64
CA HIS A 215 1.99 -26.31 -29.45
C HIS A 215 2.79 -25.04 -29.78
N ASP A 216 2.10 -23.98 -30.22
CA ASP A 216 2.72 -22.68 -30.53
C ASP A 216 2.49 -21.67 -29.41
N SER A 217 3.02 -21.93 -28.21
CA SER A 217 2.76 -21.08 -27.04
C SER A 217 4.00 -20.60 -26.28
N MET A 218 5.17 -21.19 -26.50
CA MET A 218 6.41 -20.84 -25.81
C MET A 218 7.55 -20.65 -26.81
N TYR A 219 8.24 -19.51 -26.73
CA TYR A 219 9.33 -19.15 -27.65
C TYR A 219 10.57 -18.71 -26.87
N LEU A 220 11.76 -18.97 -27.40
CA LEU A 220 13.01 -18.51 -26.79
C LEU A 220 13.09 -16.98 -26.73
N ALA A 221 12.58 -16.29 -27.76
CA ALA A 221 12.55 -14.83 -27.79
C ALA A 221 11.47 -14.19 -26.89
N LEU A 222 10.48 -14.95 -26.41
CA LEU A 222 9.34 -14.42 -25.66
C LEU A 222 9.73 -13.76 -24.33
N PRO A 223 10.58 -14.35 -23.45
CA PRO A 223 11.02 -13.69 -22.22
C PRO A 223 11.70 -12.34 -22.46
N LEU A 224 12.54 -12.24 -23.50
CA LEU A 224 13.23 -11.00 -23.86
C LEU A 224 12.23 -9.95 -24.36
N CYS A 225 11.33 -10.35 -25.26
CA CYS A 225 10.24 -9.50 -25.74
C CYS A 225 9.43 -8.92 -24.58
N MET A 226 9.13 -9.75 -23.58
CA MET A 226 8.37 -9.37 -22.40
C MET A 226 9.09 -8.40 -21.45
N ILE A 227 10.41 -8.52 -21.30
CA ILE A 227 11.22 -7.55 -20.53
C ILE A 227 11.07 -6.15 -21.13
N PHE A 228 11.28 -6.02 -22.44
CA PHE A 228 11.20 -4.73 -23.13
C PHE A 228 9.78 -4.18 -23.17
N LEU A 229 8.77 -5.01 -23.46
CA LEU A 229 7.37 -4.61 -23.44
C LEU A 229 6.95 -4.09 -22.06
N PHE A 230 7.33 -4.81 -21.00
CA PHE A 230 6.97 -4.44 -19.64
C PHE A 230 7.64 -3.12 -19.22
N ALA A 231 8.94 -2.95 -19.51
CA ALA A 231 9.65 -1.70 -19.27
C ALA A 231 9.04 -0.51 -20.03
N LEU A 232 8.65 -0.72 -21.30
CA LEU A 232 7.99 0.28 -22.12
C LEU A 232 6.67 0.74 -21.50
N LEU A 233 5.82 -0.21 -21.09
CA LEU A 233 4.52 0.07 -20.48
C LEU A 233 4.65 0.72 -19.10
N GLN A 234 5.70 0.40 -18.33
CA GLN A 234 5.99 1.07 -17.07
C GLN A 234 6.34 2.56 -17.27
N SER A 235 7.03 2.91 -18.35
CA SER A 235 7.42 4.31 -18.63
C SER A 235 6.23 5.25 -18.85
N VAL A 236 5.06 4.72 -19.23
CA VAL A 236 3.82 5.47 -19.48
C VAL A 236 2.74 5.20 -18.42
N ASN A 237 3.10 4.53 -17.32
CA ASN A 237 2.16 4.14 -16.29
C ASN A 237 1.67 5.35 -15.49
N GLN A 238 0.41 5.74 -15.70
CA GLN A 238 -0.25 6.84 -14.98
C GLN A 238 -0.93 6.39 -13.68
N GLY A 239 -0.68 5.15 -13.23
CA GLY A 239 -1.22 4.62 -11.98
C GLY A 239 -2.25 3.50 -12.20
N ARG A 240 -3.15 3.34 -11.23
CA ARG A 240 -4.07 2.20 -11.18
C ARG A 240 -5.50 2.60 -11.53
N ASP A 241 -5.97 2.18 -12.70
CA ASP A 241 -7.39 2.21 -13.01
C ASP A 241 -8.07 0.91 -12.55
N GLN A 242 -8.93 1.02 -11.55
CA GLN A 242 -9.67 -0.12 -11.02
C GLN A 242 -10.78 -0.61 -11.96
N GLY A 243 -11.40 0.30 -12.73
CA GLY A 243 -12.41 -0.01 -13.73
C GLY A 243 -11.82 -0.82 -14.86
N ALA A 244 -10.74 -0.33 -15.48
CA ALA A 244 -10.03 -1.04 -16.54
C ALA A 244 -9.56 -2.42 -16.08
N ARG A 245 -9.02 -2.55 -14.85
CA ARG A 245 -8.63 -3.85 -14.29
C ARG A 245 -9.80 -4.82 -14.17
N ARG A 246 -10.96 -4.34 -13.67
CA ARG A 246 -12.16 -5.18 -13.53
C ARG A 246 -12.70 -5.60 -14.89
N LEU A 247 -12.83 -4.66 -15.82
CA LEU A 247 -13.28 -4.92 -17.18
C LEU A 247 -12.37 -5.93 -17.87
N SER A 248 -11.04 -5.81 -17.74
CA SER A 248 -10.08 -6.77 -18.30
C SER A 248 -10.29 -8.19 -17.75
N LEU A 249 -10.62 -8.34 -16.46
CA LEU A 249 -10.92 -9.65 -15.86
C LEU A 249 -12.26 -10.20 -16.38
N LEU A 250 -13.29 -9.37 -16.48
CA LEU A 250 -14.59 -9.78 -17.00
C LEU A 250 -14.48 -10.19 -18.47
N VAL A 251 -13.74 -9.45 -19.30
CA VAL A 251 -13.48 -9.83 -20.69
C VAL A 251 -12.79 -11.18 -20.77
N TYR A 252 -11.77 -11.40 -19.94
CA TYR A 252 -11.09 -12.70 -19.86
C TYR A 252 -12.05 -13.83 -19.46
N LEU A 253 -12.98 -13.59 -18.53
CA LEU A 253 -13.89 -14.62 -18.03
C LEU A 253 -15.12 -14.87 -18.89
N LEU A 254 -15.59 -13.90 -19.67
CA LEU A 254 -16.88 -13.98 -20.38
C LEU A 254 -16.74 -14.27 -21.88
N HIS A 255 -15.56 -14.07 -22.47
CA HIS A 255 -15.42 -14.21 -23.93
C HIS A 255 -15.81 -15.59 -24.49
N PRO A 256 -15.57 -16.74 -23.85
CA PRO A 256 -16.02 -18.03 -24.38
C PRO A 256 -17.54 -18.17 -24.37
N TRP A 257 -18.21 -17.66 -23.33
CA TRP A 257 -19.67 -17.54 -23.33
C TRP A 257 -20.16 -16.60 -24.45
N SER A 258 -19.40 -15.55 -24.76
CA SER A 258 -19.71 -14.68 -25.89
C SER A 258 -19.50 -15.39 -27.23
N ILE A 259 -18.50 -16.26 -27.38
CA ILE A 259 -18.33 -17.11 -28.58
C ILE A 259 -19.56 -18.00 -28.77
N VAL A 260 -20.00 -18.69 -27.71
CA VAL A 260 -21.20 -19.55 -27.74
C VAL A 260 -22.44 -18.74 -28.08
N ALA A 261 -22.63 -17.58 -27.44
CA ALA A 261 -23.78 -16.71 -27.68
C ALA A 261 -23.81 -16.14 -29.11
N VAL A 262 -22.66 -15.73 -29.66
CA VAL A 262 -22.56 -15.23 -31.04
C VAL A 262 -22.85 -16.35 -32.03
N ARG A 263 -22.29 -17.56 -31.84
CA ARG A 263 -22.56 -18.69 -32.73
C ARG A 263 -24.02 -19.13 -32.69
N GLY A 264 -24.56 -19.36 -31.49
CA GLY A 264 -25.97 -19.77 -31.33
C GLY A 264 -26.95 -18.69 -31.80
N GLY A 265 -26.66 -17.41 -31.54
CA GLY A 265 -27.47 -16.30 -32.04
C GLY A 265 -27.42 -16.15 -33.57
N ALA A 266 -26.26 -16.37 -34.18
CA ALA A 266 -26.11 -16.36 -35.63
C ALA A 266 -26.90 -17.50 -36.29
N GLU A 267 -26.86 -18.71 -35.71
CA GLU A 267 -27.63 -19.86 -36.20
C GLU A 267 -29.15 -19.62 -36.09
N LEU A 268 -29.61 -19.09 -34.95
CA LEU A 268 -31.04 -18.78 -34.74
C LEU A 268 -31.59 -17.70 -35.67
N LEU A 269 -30.74 -16.76 -36.10
CA LEU A 269 -31.12 -15.63 -36.94
C LEU A 269 -30.74 -15.81 -38.41
N HIS A 270 -30.16 -16.96 -38.78
CA HIS A 270 -29.62 -17.22 -40.12
C HIS A 270 -28.59 -16.18 -40.58
N LEU A 271 -27.69 -15.77 -39.68
CA LEU A 271 -26.61 -14.80 -39.88
C LEU A 271 -25.22 -15.44 -39.76
N GLU A 272 -25.08 -16.73 -40.09
CA GLU A 272 -23.83 -17.48 -39.98
C GLU A 272 -22.75 -16.93 -40.92
N GLY A 273 -23.13 -16.43 -42.10
CA GLY A 273 -22.22 -15.78 -43.05
C GLY A 273 -21.31 -14.72 -42.39
N PRO A 274 -21.86 -13.61 -41.90
CA PRO A 274 -21.07 -12.54 -41.29
C PRO A 274 -20.51 -12.85 -39.89
N PHE A 275 -21.13 -13.74 -39.11
CA PHE A 275 -20.78 -13.92 -37.69
C PHE A 275 -20.21 -15.28 -37.30
N VAL A 276 -20.13 -16.22 -38.24
CA VAL A 276 -19.52 -17.54 -38.04
C VAL A 276 -18.47 -17.83 -39.12
N HIS A 277 -18.81 -17.61 -40.40
CA HIS A 277 -17.91 -17.89 -41.53
C HIS A 277 -16.90 -16.77 -41.80
N ASN A 278 -17.25 -15.51 -41.54
CA ASN A 278 -16.31 -14.40 -41.58
C ASN A 278 -15.59 -14.26 -40.23
N SER A 279 -14.29 -14.57 -40.19
CA SER A 279 -13.53 -14.61 -38.93
C SER A 279 -13.36 -13.23 -38.29
N ILE A 280 -13.23 -12.16 -39.09
CA ILE A 280 -13.19 -10.78 -38.59
C ILE A 280 -14.53 -10.41 -37.97
N GLY A 281 -15.63 -10.68 -38.68
CA GLY A 281 -16.99 -10.42 -38.21
C GLY A 281 -17.30 -11.17 -36.93
N HIS A 282 -16.90 -12.44 -36.84
CA HIS A 282 -16.99 -13.25 -35.62
C HIS A 282 -16.20 -12.61 -34.46
N PHE A 283 -14.93 -12.25 -34.66
CA PHE A 283 -14.11 -11.60 -33.64
C PHE A 283 -14.72 -10.28 -33.15
N CYS A 284 -15.13 -9.40 -34.07
CA CYS A 284 -15.76 -8.13 -33.72
C CYS A 284 -17.04 -8.31 -32.92
N ALA A 285 -17.90 -9.26 -33.31
CA ALA A 285 -19.12 -9.58 -32.58
C ALA A 285 -18.83 -10.12 -31.17
N VAL A 286 -17.87 -11.04 -31.04
CA VAL A 286 -17.46 -11.59 -29.73
C VAL A 286 -16.93 -10.47 -28.84
N VAL A 287 -16.03 -9.62 -29.33
CA VAL A 287 -15.49 -8.48 -28.57
C VAL A 287 -16.62 -7.55 -28.11
N LEU A 288 -17.56 -7.21 -29.01
CA LEU A 288 -18.68 -6.32 -28.68
C LEU A 288 -19.57 -6.94 -27.58
N VAL A 289 -20.01 -8.18 -27.76
CA VAL A 289 -20.86 -8.89 -26.79
C VAL A 289 -20.15 -9.01 -25.45
N THR A 290 -18.86 -9.38 -25.44
CA THR A 290 -18.07 -9.50 -24.22
C THR A 290 -17.92 -8.16 -23.49
N LEU A 291 -17.63 -7.08 -24.21
CA LEU A 291 -17.49 -5.74 -23.62
C LEU A 291 -18.83 -5.26 -23.05
N CYS A 292 -19.93 -5.43 -23.79
CA CYS A 292 -21.28 -5.09 -23.32
C CYS A 292 -21.63 -5.88 -22.05
N ALA A 293 -21.44 -7.20 -22.04
CA ALA A 293 -21.69 -8.03 -20.87
C ALA A 293 -20.82 -7.62 -19.67
N GLY A 294 -19.53 -7.35 -19.91
CA GLY A 294 -18.61 -6.87 -18.89
C GLY A 294 -19.02 -5.52 -18.29
N LEU A 295 -19.48 -4.58 -19.12
CA LEU A 295 -19.96 -3.26 -18.67
C LEU A 295 -21.27 -3.37 -17.89
N VAL A 296 -22.20 -4.23 -18.33
CA VAL A 296 -23.45 -4.51 -17.60
C VAL A 296 -23.14 -5.08 -16.22
N LEU A 297 -22.29 -6.11 -16.14
CA LEU A 297 -21.92 -6.72 -14.86
C LEU A 297 -21.14 -5.75 -13.94
N ASP A 298 -20.26 -4.89 -14.48
CA ASP A 298 -19.60 -3.86 -13.65
C ASP A 298 -20.59 -2.79 -13.15
N ARG A 299 -21.68 -2.52 -13.89
CA ARG A 299 -22.76 -1.62 -13.46
C ARG A 299 -23.70 -2.22 -12.44
N LEU A 300 -23.98 -3.53 -12.51
CA LEU A 300 -24.82 -4.24 -11.54
C LEU A 300 -24.13 -4.46 -10.18
N ARG A 301 -22.88 -4.01 -10.03
CA ARG A 301 -22.15 -4.14 -8.76
C ARG A 301 -22.84 -3.36 -7.64
N PRO A 302 -22.77 -3.83 -6.38
CA PRO A 302 -23.23 -3.06 -5.25
C PRO A 302 -22.44 -1.75 -5.13
N LEU A 303 -23.16 -0.63 -5.03
CA LEU A 303 -22.58 0.69 -4.77
C LEU A 303 -21.90 0.67 -3.40
N ARG A 304 -20.68 1.22 -3.34
CA ARG A 304 -19.97 1.43 -2.08
C ARG A 304 -19.87 2.93 -1.82
N PRO A 305 -20.06 3.39 -0.57
CA PRO A 305 -19.83 4.79 -0.23
C PRO A 305 -18.42 5.22 -0.63
N SER A 306 -18.29 6.36 -1.31
CA SER A 306 -16.98 6.94 -1.60
C SER A 306 -16.32 7.39 -0.30
N PRO A 307 -15.02 7.11 -0.07
CA PRO A 307 -14.33 7.56 1.13
C PRO A 307 -14.17 9.08 1.18
N THR A 308 -14.42 9.80 0.08
CA THR A 308 -14.38 11.28 -0.02
C THR A 308 -15.77 11.89 -0.19
N ALA A 309 -16.84 11.13 0.06
CA ALA A 309 -18.22 11.60 -0.09
C ALA A 309 -18.61 12.64 0.98
N ARG A 310 -17.98 12.60 2.15
CA ARG A 310 -18.33 13.41 3.32
C ARG A 310 -17.14 14.22 3.81
N ALA A 311 -16.35 13.64 4.72
CA ALA A 311 -15.14 14.23 5.28
C ALA A 311 -14.04 13.17 5.39
N TRP A 312 -12.79 13.56 5.14
CA TRP A 312 -11.65 12.63 5.09
C TRP A 312 -10.33 13.34 5.44
N ARG A 313 -9.34 12.53 5.76
CA ARG A 313 -7.94 12.93 5.95
C ARG A 313 -7.17 12.56 4.69
N GLU A 314 -6.41 13.49 4.15
CA GLU A 314 -5.42 13.21 3.12
C GLU A 314 -4.05 13.19 3.79
N VAL A 315 -3.26 12.15 3.53
CA VAL A 315 -1.91 12.03 4.07
C VAL A 315 -0.94 11.87 2.91
N ASP A 316 -0.02 12.83 2.78
CA ASP A 316 0.98 12.89 1.72
C ASP A 316 2.18 12.00 2.08
N ARG A 317 2.38 10.94 1.29
CA ARG A 317 3.51 10.01 1.48
C ARG A 317 4.85 10.69 1.24
N ASN A 318 4.94 11.57 0.25
CA ASN A 318 6.17 12.24 -0.13
C ASN A 318 6.57 13.26 0.94
N ALA A 319 5.60 13.96 1.55
CA ALA A 319 5.87 14.83 2.68
C ALA A 319 6.45 14.05 3.87
N LEU A 320 5.87 12.89 4.23
CA LEU A 320 6.42 12.04 5.30
C LEU A 320 7.84 11.56 5.01
N ILE A 321 8.12 11.14 3.77
CA ILE A 321 9.45 10.68 3.34
C ILE A 321 10.45 11.85 3.38
N HIS A 322 10.05 13.01 2.85
CA HIS A 322 10.83 14.24 2.85
C HIS A 322 11.20 14.65 4.27
N ASN A 323 10.21 14.75 5.17
CA ASN A 323 10.43 15.15 6.56
C ASN A 323 11.35 14.16 7.28
N ALA A 324 11.13 12.85 7.13
CA ALA A 324 12.00 11.85 7.74
C ALA A 324 13.45 11.97 7.27
N ARG A 325 13.65 12.27 5.98
CA ARG A 325 14.98 12.49 5.39
C ARG A 325 15.63 13.76 5.94
N VAL A 326 14.94 14.90 5.87
CA VAL A 326 15.44 16.19 6.38
C VAL A 326 15.80 16.10 7.86
N LEU A 327 14.93 15.47 8.66
CA LEU A 327 15.20 15.24 10.07
C LEU A 327 16.43 14.37 10.27
N SER A 328 16.58 13.29 9.50
CA SER A 328 17.75 12.39 9.61
C SER A 328 19.05 13.06 9.18
N GLU A 329 19.02 13.92 8.17
CA GLU A 329 20.18 14.68 7.68
C GLU A 329 20.62 15.76 8.69
N ALA A 330 19.71 16.27 9.52
CA ALA A 330 20.01 17.21 10.59
C ALA A 330 20.62 16.56 11.85
N LEU A 331 20.60 15.22 11.97
CA LEU A 331 21.13 14.52 13.14
C LEU A 331 22.66 14.38 13.07
N PRO A 332 23.37 14.44 14.22
CA PRO A 332 24.80 14.19 14.26
C PRO A 332 25.13 12.73 13.90
N SER A 333 26.36 12.49 13.48
CA SER A 333 26.85 11.13 13.17
C SER A 333 26.63 10.18 14.36
N GLY A 334 26.10 8.99 14.07
CA GLY A 334 25.78 7.98 15.09
C GLY A 334 24.42 8.17 15.78
N CYS A 335 23.73 9.30 15.57
CA CYS A 335 22.34 9.49 15.99
C CYS A 335 21.37 9.03 14.89
N SER A 336 20.19 8.56 15.28
CA SER A 336 19.18 8.06 14.35
C SER A 336 17.78 8.54 14.73
N LEU A 337 16.92 8.69 13.72
CA LEU A 337 15.54 9.08 13.93
C LEU A 337 14.74 7.92 14.55
N MET A 338 14.09 8.19 15.69
CA MET A 338 13.03 7.34 16.23
C MET A 338 11.67 7.99 15.95
N ALA A 339 10.92 7.44 14.99
CA ALA A 339 9.63 7.99 14.58
C ALA A 339 8.55 7.70 15.63
N VAL A 340 7.98 8.75 16.22
CA VAL A 340 6.89 8.62 17.19
C VAL A 340 5.56 8.54 16.44
N VAL A 341 4.95 7.36 16.45
CA VAL A 341 3.74 7.01 15.68
C VAL A 341 2.54 6.63 16.56
N LYS A 342 2.57 7.04 17.84
CA LYS A 342 1.45 6.88 18.78
C LYS A 342 0.19 7.64 18.34
N ALA A 343 -0.96 7.23 18.86
CA ALA A 343 -2.28 7.82 18.58
C ALA A 343 -2.55 7.92 17.07
N GLU A 344 -2.49 6.76 16.38
CA GLU A 344 -2.62 6.68 14.93
C GLU A 344 -1.64 7.60 14.18
N ALA A 345 -0.38 7.65 14.61
CA ALA A 345 0.62 8.58 14.08
C ALA A 345 0.12 10.03 14.10
N TYR A 346 -0.31 10.51 15.27
CA TYR A 346 -0.88 11.86 15.44
C TYR A 346 -2.04 12.08 14.45
N GLY A 347 -2.92 11.08 14.26
CA GLY A 347 -4.05 11.14 13.33
C GLY A 347 -3.75 10.85 11.85
N HIS A 348 -2.49 10.57 11.46
CA HIS A 348 -2.08 10.29 10.07
C HIS A 348 -2.25 8.82 9.63
N GLY A 349 -2.71 7.96 10.53
CA GLY A 349 -2.83 6.51 10.33
C GLY A 349 -1.54 5.79 10.73
N GLY A 350 -1.57 5.14 11.89
CA GLY A 350 -0.35 4.64 12.56
C GLY A 350 0.41 3.62 11.71
N VAL A 351 -0.29 2.57 11.28
CA VAL A 351 0.28 1.48 10.48
C VAL A 351 0.73 1.95 9.10
N SER A 352 -0.07 2.78 8.42
CA SER A 352 0.27 3.27 7.07
C SER A 352 1.52 4.13 7.10
N THR A 353 1.59 5.06 8.06
CA THR A 353 2.72 5.97 8.26
C THR A 353 3.99 5.20 8.60
N ALA A 354 3.95 4.31 9.59
CA ALA A 354 5.11 3.52 9.98
C ALA A 354 5.67 2.68 8.81
N ARG A 355 4.80 2.15 7.94
CA ARG A 355 5.24 1.41 6.73
C ARG A 355 5.88 2.29 5.67
N ILE A 356 5.40 3.53 5.51
CA ILE A 356 6.00 4.51 4.59
C ILE A 356 7.40 4.86 5.11
N LEU A 357 7.50 5.21 6.38
CA LEU A 357 8.77 5.58 7.03
C LEU A 357 9.78 4.43 7.04
N ARG A 358 9.34 3.20 7.30
CA ARG A 358 10.21 2.02 7.24
C ARG A 358 10.81 1.80 5.84
N ARG A 359 10.05 2.09 4.79
CA ARG A 359 10.55 2.02 3.40
C ARG A 359 11.51 3.15 3.08
N ALA A 360 11.39 4.27 3.78
CA ALA A 360 12.31 5.41 3.70
C ALA A 360 13.58 5.23 4.55
N GLY A 361 13.77 4.09 5.22
CA GLY A 361 14.96 3.79 6.01
C GLY A 361 14.86 4.08 7.51
N VAL A 362 13.68 4.45 8.01
CA VAL A 362 13.47 4.63 9.46
C VAL A 362 13.38 3.26 10.15
N ASP A 363 14.30 3.03 11.08
CA ASP A 363 14.51 1.73 11.71
C ASP A 363 14.16 1.68 13.21
N ALA A 364 13.74 2.81 13.79
CA ALA A 364 13.26 2.90 15.17
C ALA A 364 11.91 3.63 15.22
N PHE A 365 10.98 3.10 16.01
CA PHE A 365 9.64 3.63 16.20
C PHE A 365 9.30 3.70 17.69
N ALA A 366 8.43 4.64 18.05
CA ALA A 366 7.86 4.75 19.38
C ALA A 366 6.33 4.81 19.32
N VAL A 367 5.69 4.07 20.22
CA VAL A 367 4.23 3.96 20.39
C VAL A 367 3.86 4.23 21.86
N ALA A 368 2.60 4.52 22.15
CA ALA A 368 2.15 4.77 23.52
C ALA A 368 1.90 3.46 24.29
N CYS A 369 1.30 2.45 23.65
CA CYS A 369 0.86 1.23 24.32
C CYS A 369 1.20 -0.06 23.56
N LEU A 370 1.05 -1.19 24.24
CA LEU A 370 1.30 -2.53 23.68
C LEU A 370 0.49 -2.80 22.40
N ALA A 371 -0.80 -2.44 22.40
CA ALA A 371 -1.70 -2.71 21.28
C ALA A 371 -1.21 -2.02 19.98
N GLU A 372 -0.72 -0.79 20.07
CA GLU A 372 -0.12 -0.08 18.94
C GLU A 372 1.14 -0.78 18.43
N GLY A 373 2.03 -1.20 19.34
CA GLY A 373 3.26 -1.93 18.98
C GLY A 373 2.96 -3.26 18.27
N ILE A 374 1.99 -4.01 18.78
CA ILE A 374 1.50 -5.25 18.14
C ILE A 374 0.91 -4.96 16.76
N ALA A 375 0.13 -3.88 16.63
CA ALA A 375 -0.46 -3.49 15.34
C ALA A 375 0.62 -3.21 14.29
N LEU A 376 1.71 -2.52 14.65
CA LEU A 376 2.85 -2.29 13.76
C LEU A 376 3.53 -3.60 13.35
N ARG A 377 3.80 -4.51 14.30
CA ARG A 377 4.42 -5.82 14.03
C ARG A 377 3.56 -6.71 13.14
N ARG A 378 2.25 -6.76 13.36
CA ARG A 378 1.29 -7.52 12.50
C ARG A 378 1.31 -7.03 11.05
N HIS A 379 1.60 -5.75 10.84
CA HIS A 379 1.74 -5.17 9.51
C HIS A 379 3.19 -5.17 8.99
N GLY A 380 4.07 -5.87 9.72
CA GLY A 380 5.46 -6.17 9.39
C GLY A 380 6.37 -4.94 9.35
N VAL A 381 6.14 -4.01 10.27
CA VAL A 381 7.12 -2.98 10.63
C VAL A 381 8.22 -3.64 11.47
N GLY A 382 9.44 -3.62 10.95
CA GLY A 382 10.65 -4.16 11.59
C GLY A 382 11.39 -3.11 12.42
N GLY A 383 12.58 -3.46 12.94
CA GLY A 383 13.41 -2.55 13.73
C GLY A 383 12.92 -2.38 15.17
N THR A 384 13.46 -1.40 15.89
CA THR A 384 13.10 -1.10 17.28
C THR A 384 11.69 -0.53 17.36
N ILE A 385 10.86 -1.07 18.25
CA ILE A 385 9.55 -0.48 18.58
C ILE A 385 9.50 -0.34 20.09
N LEU A 386 9.67 0.89 20.57
CA LEU A 386 9.62 1.26 21.97
C LEU A 386 8.18 1.62 22.37
N ILE A 387 7.66 0.95 23.39
CA ILE A 387 6.42 1.35 24.07
C ILE A 387 6.81 2.37 25.13
N LEU A 388 6.35 3.60 24.97
CA LEU A 388 6.65 4.73 25.86
C LEU A 388 5.85 4.70 27.17
N GLY A 389 4.68 4.05 27.16
CA GLY A 389 3.81 3.92 28.33
C GLY A 389 4.03 2.62 29.11
N TYR A 390 3.16 2.40 30.07
CA TYR A 390 3.08 1.18 30.88
C TYR A 390 2.51 0.00 30.07
N THR A 391 3.03 -1.20 30.34
CA THR A 391 2.43 -2.47 29.93
C THR A 391 2.33 -3.34 31.18
N PRO A 392 1.16 -3.92 31.51
CA PRO A 392 1.03 -4.80 32.66
C PRO A 392 2.07 -5.94 32.64
N PRO A 393 2.76 -6.25 33.75
CA PRO A 393 3.77 -7.29 33.78
C PRO A 393 3.28 -8.65 33.27
N GLU A 394 2.04 -9.03 33.56
CA GLU A 394 1.39 -10.25 33.08
C GLU A 394 1.33 -10.35 31.54
N GLU A 395 1.49 -9.23 30.82
CA GLU A 395 1.57 -9.18 29.36
C GLU A 395 3.00 -9.29 28.81
N ALA A 396 4.02 -9.52 29.65
CA ALA A 396 5.39 -9.80 29.23
C ALA A 396 5.55 -10.91 28.16
N PRO A 397 4.73 -12.00 28.16
CA PRO A 397 4.73 -12.96 27.06
C PRO A 397 4.45 -12.32 25.69
N LEU A 398 3.59 -11.28 25.63
CA LEU A 398 3.28 -10.55 24.41
C LEU A 398 4.44 -9.67 23.96
N LEU A 399 5.11 -8.98 24.89
CA LEU A 399 6.32 -8.20 24.59
C LEU A 399 7.38 -9.08 23.92
N ARG A 400 7.67 -10.26 24.49
CA ARG A 400 8.62 -11.22 23.92
C ARG A 400 8.15 -11.78 22.59
N ARG A 401 6.89 -12.22 22.48
CA ARG A 401 6.31 -12.78 21.25
C ARG A 401 6.42 -11.81 20.07
N TRP A 402 6.13 -10.53 20.32
CA TRP A 402 6.12 -9.50 19.28
C TRP A 402 7.43 -8.72 19.16
N ARG A 403 8.45 -9.06 19.98
CA ARG A 403 9.76 -8.40 20.02
C ARG A 403 9.62 -6.89 20.18
N LEU A 404 8.87 -6.48 21.20
CA LEU A 404 8.65 -5.07 21.54
C LEU A 404 9.56 -4.69 22.70
N THR A 405 10.06 -3.46 22.66
CA THR A 405 10.90 -2.88 23.71
C THR A 405 10.01 -2.13 24.67
N GLN A 406 10.09 -2.42 25.97
CA GLN A 406 9.23 -1.83 26.99
C GLN A 406 9.94 -0.73 27.77
N THR A 407 9.26 0.38 28.05
CA THR A 407 9.73 1.37 29.03
C THR A 407 9.59 0.81 30.45
N VAL A 408 10.62 0.92 31.27
CA VAL A 408 10.47 0.73 32.72
C VAL A 408 9.91 2.01 33.33
N ALA A 409 8.64 1.96 33.74
CA ALA A 409 7.88 3.08 34.29
C ALA A 409 8.38 3.56 35.67
N ASP A 410 8.87 2.67 36.51
CA ASP A 410 9.50 2.92 37.80
C ASP A 410 10.22 1.63 38.24
N GLU A 411 10.88 1.64 39.41
CA GLU A 411 11.56 0.46 39.93
C GLU A 411 10.61 -0.73 40.15
N ALA A 412 9.45 -0.50 40.77
CA ALA A 412 8.48 -1.54 41.10
C ALA A 412 8.00 -2.28 39.84
N HIS A 413 7.72 -1.54 38.77
CA HIS A 413 7.36 -2.08 37.47
C HIS A 413 8.51 -2.89 36.84
N GLY A 414 9.76 -2.43 36.97
CA GLY A 414 10.93 -3.18 36.53
C GLY A 414 11.06 -4.52 37.27
N LEU A 415 10.95 -4.51 38.60
CA LEU A 415 10.95 -5.72 39.43
C LEU A 415 9.81 -6.67 39.07
N ALA A 416 8.60 -6.14 38.84
CA ALA A 416 7.42 -6.93 38.49
C ALA A 416 7.54 -7.56 37.09
N LEU A 417 8.12 -6.85 36.11
CA LEU A 417 8.44 -7.40 34.80
C LEU A 417 9.47 -8.53 34.91
N ALA A 418 10.51 -8.33 35.73
CA ALA A 418 11.56 -9.32 35.95
C ALA A 418 11.00 -10.60 36.60
N ALA A 419 10.07 -10.44 37.56
CA ALA A 419 9.42 -11.51 38.29
C ALA A 419 8.58 -12.44 37.40
N GLN A 420 8.21 -12.01 36.18
CA GLN A 420 7.55 -12.89 35.21
C GLN A 420 8.47 -14.02 34.69
N GLY A 421 9.78 -13.95 34.96
CA GLY A 421 10.75 -14.97 34.53
C GLY A 421 11.00 -14.99 33.01
N ILE A 422 10.49 -14.00 32.27
CA ILE A 422 10.58 -13.91 30.82
C ILE A 422 11.61 -12.82 30.46
N PRO A 423 12.63 -13.11 29.65
CA PRO A 423 13.52 -12.07 29.17
C PRO A 423 12.78 -11.05 28.30
N VAL A 424 12.79 -9.79 28.73
CA VAL A 424 12.18 -8.65 28.03
C VAL A 424 13.24 -7.60 27.73
N GLN A 425 13.20 -7.05 26.52
CA GLN A 425 14.05 -5.91 26.17
C GLN A 425 13.41 -4.64 26.70
N VAL A 426 14.17 -3.82 27.43
CA VAL A 426 13.65 -2.63 28.09
C VAL A 426 14.52 -1.40 27.85
N HIS A 427 13.88 -0.24 27.87
CA HIS A 427 14.56 1.03 28.06
C HIS A 427 14.20 1.59 29.45
N LEU A 428 15.18 2.02 30.23
CA LEU A 428 14.93 2.68 31.51
C LEU A 428 14.51 4.12 31.26
N ALA A 429 13.32 4.51 31.74
CA ALA A 429 12.98 5.92 31.84
C ALA A 429 13.60 6.49 33.12
N LEU A 430 14.27 7.63 33.01
CA LEU A 430 14.77 8.41 34.13
C LEU A 430 13.93 9.68 34.26
N ASP A 431 13.43 9.91 35.45
CA ASP A 431 12.79 11.16 35.80
C ASP A 431 13.84 12.20 36.19
N THR A 432 13.83 13.32 35.48
CA THR A 432 14.75 14.44 35.69
C THR A 432 14.01 15.73 36.03
N GLY A 433 12.71 15.63 36.35
CA GLY A 433 11.85 16.76 36.71
C GLY A 433 10.47 16.76 36.04
N MET A 434 10.09 15.69 35.32
CA MET A 434 8.75 15.57 34.75
C MET A 434 7.76 14.96 35.75
N HIS A 435 8.23 14.16 36.71
CA HIS A 435 7.42 13.58 37.78
C HIS A 435 6.19 12.82 37.26
N ARG A 436 6.38 12.05 36.17
CA ARG A 436 5.30 11.26 35.54
C ARG A 436 5.62 9.77 35.46
N LEU A 437 6.69 9.41 34.77
CA LEU A 437 7.23 8.06 34.66
C LEU A 437 8.75 8.17 34.69
N GLY A 438 9.39 7.17 35.24
CA GLY A 438 10.83 7.03 35.32
C GLY A 438 11.28 6.88 36.76
N ILE A 439 12.44 6.24 36.92
CA ILE A 439 13.16 6.21 38.18
C ILE A 439 13.81 7.59 38.36
N PRO A 440 13.75 8.23 39.53
CA PRO A 440 14.49 9.46 39.77
C PRO A 440 15.96 9.29 39.36
N ALA A 441 16.51 10.22 38.58
CA ALA A 441 17.83 10.07 37.99
C ALA A 441 18.95 9.89 39.04
N GLU A 442 18.74 10.43 40.24
CA GLU A 442 19.64 10.36 41.38
C GLU A 442 19.48 9.08 42.22
N GLU A 443 18.43 8.28 42.00
CA GLU A 443 18.20 7.01 42.71
C GLU A 443 19.04 5.87 42.12
N HIS A 444 20.36 6.04 42.26
CA HIS A 444 21.38 5.12 41.78
C HIS A 444 21.19 3.68 42.31
N ASP A 445 20.76 3.50 43.56
CA ASP A 445 20.54 2.18 44.13
C ASP A 445 19.39 1.43 43.43
N ALA A 446 18.31 2.14 43.06
CA ALA A 446 17.20 1.56 42.30
C ALA A 446 17.65 1.14 40.89
N ILE A 447 18.44 1.99 40.24
CA ILE A 447 19.03 1.70 38.93
C ILE A 447 19.92 0.44 39.03
N ALA A 448 20.81 0.37 40.02
CA ALA A 448 21.70 -0.78 40.24
C ALA A 448 20.91 -2.09 40.43
N ARG A 449 19.84 -2.05 41.24
CA ARG A 449 18.97 -3.22 41.46
C ARG A 449 18.32 -3.70 40.17
N LEU A 450 17.91 -2.80 39.27
CA LEU A 450 17.34 -3.19 37.98
C LEU A 450 18.39 -3.80 37.03
N TYR A 451 19.62 -3.28 37.00
CA TYR A 451 20.71 -3.88 36.22
C TYR A 451 21.11 -5.27 36.72
N ALA A 452 20.86 -5.58 38.00
CA ALA A 452 21.12 -6.91 38.56
C ALA A 452 20.08 -7.97 38.11
N LEU A 453 18.99 -7.60 37.43
CA LEU A 453 17.92 -8.51 37.03
C LEU A 453 18.20 -9.12 35.64
N PRO A 454 18.52 -10.42 35.52
CA PRO A 454 18.93 -11.03 34.25
C PRO A 454 17.80 -11.13 33.21
N THR A 455 16.53 -11.07 33.65
CA THR A 455 15.35 -11.08 32.79
C THR A 455 15.04 -9.69 32.20
N LEU A 456 15.59 -8.60 32.77
CA LEU A 456 15.51 -7.28 32.17
C LEU A 456 16.74 -7.02 31.29
N ARG A 457 16.55 -7.11 29.98
CA ARG A 457 17.59 -6.76 29.01
C ARG A 457 17.53 -5.27 28.75
N ILE A 458 18.19 -4.49 29.60
CA ILE A 458 18.31 -3.04 29.44
C ILE A 458 19.12 -2.76 28.17
N SER A 459 18.50 -2.11 27.19
CA SER A 459 19.14 -1.78 25.91
C SER A 459 19.07 -0.29 25.57
N GLY A 460 18.60 0.53 26.51
CA GLY A 460 18.50 1.97 26.36
C GLY A 460 18.10 2.67 27.64
N VAL A 461 18.41 3.96 27.69
CA VAL A 461 18.10 4.84 28.82
C VAL A 461 17.62 6.17 28.25
N PHE A 462 16.55 6.71 28.82
CA PHE A 462 15.97 7.94 28.31
C PHE A 462 15.27 8.79 29.35
N SER A 463 15.12 10.07 29.05
CA SER A 463 14.29 11.00 29.81
C SER A 463 13.44 11.84 28.85
N HIS A 464 12.57 12.71 29.38
CA HIS A 464 11.74 13.61 28.59
C HIS A 464 11.83 15.03 29.13
N LEU A 465 12.13 15.99 28.25
CA LEU A 465 12.24 17.40 28.59
C LEU A 465 10.85 18.02 28.73
N CYS A 466 10.66 18.86 29.74
CA CYS A 466 9.36 19.45 30.07
C CYS A 466 9.02 20.65 29.20
N VAL A 467 10.00 21.53 28.97
CA VAL A 467 9.79 22.87 28.41
C VAL A 467 10.79 23.20 27.30
N SER A 468 11.27 22.18 26.57
CA SER A 468 12.22 22.35 25.46
C SER A 468 11.65 23.16 24.27
N ASP A 469 10.34 23.35 24.24
CA ASP A 469 9.57 24.16 23.30
C ASP A 469 9.56 25.66 23.63
N SER A 470 10.00 26.04 24.83
CA SER A 470 10.10 27.44 25.26
C SER A 470 11.54 27.96 25.20
N LEU A 471 11.69 29.22 24.78
CA LEU A 471 12.96 29.96 24.78
C LEU A 471 13.02 31.00 25.91
N ALA A 472 12.09 30.95 26.87
CA ALA A 472 12.16 31.81 28.04
C ALA A 472 13.40 31.42 28.90
N PRO A 473 14.17 32.38 29.45
CA PRO A 473 15.39 32.08 30.18
C PRO A 473 15.23 31.07 31.33
N ALA A 474 14.11 31.16 32.07
CA ALA A 474 13.80 30.22 33.16
C ALA A 474 13.57 28.79 32.64
N ASP A 475 12.87 28.63 31.51
CA ASP A 475 12.58 27.33 30.91
C ASP A 475 13.82 26.70 30.29
N MET A 476 14.69 27.52 29.68
CA MET A 476 15.99 27.08 29.19
C MET A 476 16.88 26.60 30.35
N ALA A 477 16.92 27.33 31.46
CA ALA A 477 17.66 26.94 32.66
C ALA A 477 17.10 25.63 33.26
N PHE A 478 15.77 25.47 33.29
CA PHE A 478 15.15 24.21 33.73
C PHE A 478 15.52 23.04 32.82
N THR A 479 15.44 23.24 31.50
CA THR A 479 15.82 22.23 30.49
C THR A 479 17.29 21.84 30.63
N GLN A 480 18.18 22.80 30.89
CA GLN A 480 19.58 22.51 31.17
C GLN A 480 19.76 21.68 32.45
N GLY A 481 19.06 22.03 33.54
CA GLY A 481 19.07 21.22 34.76
C GLY A 481 18.59 19.78 34.55
N GLN A 482 17.59 19.56 33.67
CA GLN A 482 17.17 18.20 33.29
C GLN A 482 18.27 17.44 32.54
N LEU A 483 18.99 18.11 31.63
CA LEU A 483 20.11 17.53 30.89
C LEU A 483 21.26 17.14 31.82
N ASP A 484 21.61 18.01 32.76
CA ASP A 484 22.70 17.79 33.72
C ASP A 484 22.42 16.56 34.59
N ARG A 485 21.21 16.46 35.16
CA ARG A 485 20.77 15.28 35.92
C ARG A 485 20.80 14.01 35.08
N PHE A 486 20.28 14.07 33.85
CA PHE A 486 20.25 12.92 32.96
C PHE A 486 21.66 12.39 32.64
N TYR A 487 22.57 13.28 32.25
CA TYR A 487 23.92 12.88 31.89
C TYR A 487 24.79 12.51 33.10
N ALA A 488 24.50 13.06 34.29
CA ALA A 488 25.11 12.60 35.53
C ALA A 488 24.76 11.12 35.80
N ALA A 489 23.47 10.76 35.71
CA ALA A 489 23.03 9.37 35.88
C ALA A 489 23.63 8.43 34.84
N VAL A 490 23.65 8.82 33.55
CA VAL A 490 24.27 8.02 32.48
C VAL A 490 25.78 7.85 32.70
N ARG A 491 26.47 8.88 33.21
CA ARG A 491 27.90 8.80 33.54
C ARG A 491 28.14 7.86 34.71
N TRP A 492 27.35 8.00 35.78
CA TRP A 492 27.40 7.11 36.93
C TRP A 492 27.19 5.64 36.52
N MET A 493 26.21 5.34 35.65
CA MET A 493 25.99 3.98 35.13
C MET A 493 27.26 3.42 34.47
N LYS A 494 27.93 4.21 33.62
CA LYS A 494 29.17 3.80 32.95
C LYS A 494 30.32 3.60 33.93
N GLU A 495 30.45 4.45 34.94
CA GLU A 495 31.46 4.34 36.00
C GLU A 495 31.28 3.07 36.84
N GLN A 496 30.03 2.63 37.04
CA GLN A 496 29.71 1.35 37.69
C GLN A 496 29.85 0.13 36.76
N GLY A 497 30.24 0.33 35.49
CA GLY A 497 30.37 -0.74 34.51
C GLY A 497 29.04 -1.21 33.89
N TYR A 498 27.94 -0.49 34.10
CA TYR A 498 26.68 -0.75 33.42
C TYR A 498 26.67 -0.15 32.01
N ASP A 499 26.16 -0.91 31.03
CA ASP A 499 25.95 -0.41 29.67
C ASP A 499 24.57 0.29 29.56
N PRO A 500 24.51 1.62 29.39
CA PRO A 500 23.25 2.34 29.22
C PRO A 500 22.57 2.06 27.86
N GLY A 501 23.25 1.38 26.94
CA GLY A 501 22.75 1.09 25.61
C GLY A 501 22.41 2.35 24.81
N ALA A 502 21.25 2.35 24.16
CA ALA A 502 20.78 3.50 23.40
C ALA A 502 20.29 4.64 24.30
N VAL A 503 21.11 5.67 24.47
CA VAL A 503 20.76 6.91 25.19
C VAL A 503 19.92 7.84 24.31
N HIS A 504 18.82 8.37 24.82
CA HIS A 504 18.03 9.36 24.07
C HIS A 504 17.23 10.33 24.96
N ILE A 505 17.31 11.64 24.73
CA ILE A 505 16.53 12.63 25.51
C ILE A 505 15.64 13.53 24.66
N GLN A 506 16.09 13.91 23.47
CA GLN A 506 15.41 14.88 22.61
C GLN A 506 14.11 14.32 22.00
N ALA A 507 13.08 15.16 22.00
CA ALA A 507 11.92 15.06 21.11
C ALA A 507 12.04 16.10 19.97
N SER A 508 10.93 16.46 19.31
CA SER A 508 10.92 17.45 18.22
C SER A 508 11.59 18.78 18.61
N TYR A 509 11.17 19.39 19.72
CA TYR A 509 11.70 20.69 20.15
C TYR A 509 13.11 20.61 20.71
N GLY A 510 13.50 19.46 21.27
CA GLY A 510 14.90 19.21 21.62
C GLY A 510 15.81 19.21 20.39
N LEU A 511 15.33 18.80 19.22
CA LEU A 511 16.09 18.90 17.97
C LEU A 511 16.18 20.35 17.46
N TRP A 512 15.11 21.13 17.60
CA TRP A 512 15.06 22.50 17.09
C TRP A 512 15.72 23.54 17.99
N ASN A 513 15.68 23.37 19.32
CA ASN A 513 16.04 24.41 20.28
C ASN A 513 17.29 24.08 21.12
N LEU A 514 17.83 22.86 21.05
CA LEU A 514 19.04 22.49 21.78
C LEU A 514 20.20 22.23 20.83
N PRO A 515 21.45 22.46 21.28
CA PRO A 515 22.61 21.99 20.54
C PRO A 515 22.58 20.46 20.39
N PRO A 516 23.30 19.89 19.41
CA PRO A 516 23.40 18.44 19.24
C PRO A 516 23.76 17.73 20.54
N GLN A 517 22.99 16.69 20.87
CA GLN A 517 23.17 15.91 22.09
C GLN A 517 23.86 14.57 21.79
N PRO A 518 24.68 14.02 22.69
CA PRO A 518 25.36 12.72 22.53
C PRO A 518 24.39 11.54 22.71
N CYS A 519 23.33 11.51 21.90
CA CYS A 519 22.24 10.54 21.96
C CYS A 519 22.24 9.63 20.73
N ARG A 520 21.85 8.36 20.93
CA ARG A 520 21.62 7.39 19.85
C ARG A 520 20.33 7.68 19.08
N TYR A 521 19.30 8.21 19.75
CA TYR A 521 18.03 8.54 19.10
C TYR A 521 17.52 9.95 19.40
N VAL A 522 16.84 10.54 18.41
CA VAL A 522 15.90 11.67 18.59
C VAL A 522 14.49 11.15 18.34
N ARG A 523 13.58 11.40 19.29
CA ARG A 523 12.17 10.96 19.23
C ARG A 523 11.31 12.00 18.52
N ALA A 524 11.34 12.03 17.19
CA ALA A 524 10.56 12.99 16.41
C ALA A 524 9.08 12.61 16.37
N GLY A 525 8.25 13.49 16.96
CA GLY A 525 6.79 13.43 16.90
C GLY A 525 6.27 14.48 15.91
N ILE A 526 5.82 15.63 16.43
CA ILE A 526 5.15 16.66 15.62
C ILE A 526 5.96 17.12 14.38
N ALA A 527 7.29 17.29 14.52
CA ALA A 527 8.18 17.65 13.42
C ALA A 527 8.13 16.65 12.25
N LEU A 528 8.00 15.35 12.53
CA LEU A 528 7.92 14.32 11.49
C LEU A 528 6.72 14.52 10.55
N TYR A 529 5.66 15.13 11.07
CA TYR A 529 4.43 15.44 10.33
C TYR A 529 4.45 16.83 9.68
N GLY A 530 5.59 17.53 9.79
CA GLY A 530 5.82 18.83 9.16
C GLY A 530 5.00 19.97 9.76
N VAL A 531 4.70 19.85 11.05
CA VAL A 531 3.97 20.85 11.83
C VAL A 531 4.70 21.13 13.15
N ALA A 532 4.52 22.33 13.69
CA ALA A 532 4.90 22.69 15.06
C ALA A 532 3.71 22.43 16.02
N SER A 533 3.94 22.47 17.33
CA SER A 533 2.85 22.38 18.30
C SER A 533 2.01 23.66 18.37
N ASP A 534 2.63 24.81 18.11
CA ASP A 534 2.02 26.13 18.08
C ASP A 534 2.71 27.03 17.03
N LEU A 535 2.51 28.35 17.11
CA LEU A 535 3.12 29.33 16.22
C LEU A 535 4.44 29.93 16.78
N THR A 536 4.93 29.42 17.91
CA THR A 536 6.12 29.97 18.57
C THR A 536 7.36 29.65 17.72
N PRO A 537 8.24 30.64 17.44
CA PRO A 537 9.46 30.40 16.69
C PRO A 537 10.41 29.43 17.40
N VAL A 538 11.19 28.71 16.60
CA VAL A 538 12.25 27.80 17.07
C VAL A 538 13.63 28.29 16.61
N LEU A 539 14.71 27.89 17.29
CA LEU A 539 16.06 28.38 16.99
C LEU A 539 16.60 27.85 15.66
N HIS A 540 16.36 26.57 15.35
CA HIS A 540 16.87 25.90 14.15
C HIS A 540 15.73 25.31 13.33
N PRO A 541 14.93 26.14 12.63
CA PRO A 541 13.83 25.65 11.81
C PRO A 541 14.35 24.79 10.65
N LEU A 542 13.66 23.70 10.36
CA LEU A 542 13.95 22.81 9.25
C LEU A 542 12.86 22.94 8.18
N GLU A 543 13.22 22.76 6.91
CA GLU A 543 12.27 22.80 5.79
C GLU A 543 11.40 21.54 5.73
N LEU A 544 10.41 21.48 6.62
CA LEU A 544 9.47 20.37 6.73
C LEU A 544 8.16 20.72 6.01
N ARG A 545 7.48 19.68 5.51
CA ARG A 545 6.26 19.79 4.71
C ARG A 545 5.08 19.20 5.49
N PRO A 546 3.97 19.94 5.68
CA PRO A 546 2.78 19.40 6.33
C PRO A 546 2.29 18.13 5.63
N ALA A 547 2.18 17.04 6.38
CA ALA A 547 1.85 15.74 5.82
C ALA A 547 0.34 15.44 5.77
N LEU A 548 -0.50 16.25 6.42
CA LEU A 548 -1.95 16.02 6.51
C LEU A 548 -2.75 17.21 6.01
N ALA A 549 -3.81 16.91 5.25
CA ALA A 549 -4.90 17.83 4.98
C ALA A 549 -6.23 17.25 5.48
N LEU A 550 -7.06 18.09 6.09
CA LEU A 550 -8.41 17.74 6.52
C LEU A 550 -9.42 18.34 5.55
N ARG A 551 -10.22 17.48 4.92
CA ARG A 551 -11.16 17.87 3.87
C ARG A 551 -12.58 17.46 4.21
N ALA A 552 -13.55 18.22 3.69
CA ALA A 552 -14.97 17.91 3.75
C ALA A 552 -15.70 18.32 2.47
N ARG A 553 -16.99 18.01 2.39
CA ARG A 553 -17.88 18.44 1.30
C ARG A 553 -18.92 19.43 1.80
N VAL A 554 -19.24 20.39 0.94
CA VAL A 554 -20.47 21.19 1.04
C VAL A 554 -21.67 20.27 0.72
N ALA A 555 -22.62 20.16 1.65
CA ALA A 555 -23.86 19.40 1.43
C ALA A 555 -24.96 20.25 0.77
N SER A 556 -25.06 21.51 1.15
CA SER A 556 -26.13 22.40 0.74
C SER A 556 -25.65 23.85 0.83
N VAL A 557 -26.17 24.70 -0.06
CA VAL A 557 -26.00 26.15 0.00
C VAL A 557 -27.38 26.78 -0.06
N ARG A 558 -27.67 27.72 0.84
CA ARG A 558 -28.95 28.43 0.89
C ARG A 558 -28.73 29.90 1.21
N THR A 559 -29.57 30.79 0.69
CA THR A 559 -29.60 32.20 1.09
C THR A 559 -30.62 32.38 2.20
N ILE A 560 -30.26 33.14 3.23
CA ILE A 560 -31.20 33.60 4.27
C ILE A 560 -31.25 35.13 4.27
N PRO A 561 -32.43 35.74 4.49
CA PRO A 561 -32.59 37.18 4.53
C PRO A 561 -32.00 37.79 5.82
N PRO A 562 -31.81 39.13 5.87
CA PRO A 562 -31.45 39.84 7.10
C PRO A 562 -32.45 39.54 8.24
N GLY A 563 -31.94 39.39 9.46
CA GLY A 563 -32.71 39.11 10.68
C GLY A 563 -32.90 37.62 10.99
N ASP A 564 -32.81 36.75 9.99
CA ASP A 564 -32.95 35.30 10.17
C ASP A 564 -31.76 34.70 10.94
N GLY A 565 -32.06 33.73 11.80
CA GLY A 565 -31.05 33.02 12.59
C GLY A 565 -30.76 31.62 12.05
N ALA A 566 -29.54 31.12 12.28
CA ALA A 566 -29.14 29.77 11.85
C ALA A 566 -28.43 28.97 12.94
N GLY A 567 -28.67 27.64 12.91
CA GLY A 567 -28.03 26.67 13.81
C GLY A 567 -28.58 26.67 15.24
N TYR A 568 -27.97 25.85 16.10
CA TYR A 568 -28.41 25.69 17.49
C TYR A 568 -28.35 27.00 18.28
N GLY A 569 -29.44 27.30 18.99
CA GLY A 569 -29.56 28.50 19.82
C GLY A 569 -29.58 29.80 19.01
N LEU A 570 -29.74 29.74 17.69
CA LEU A 570 -29.72 30.90 16.79
C LEU A 570 -28.48 31.77 17.03
N ALA A 571 -27.34 31.13 17.26
CA ALA A 571 -26.08 31.80 17.60
C ALA A 571 -25.51 32.63 16.44
N PHE A 572 -25.98 32.38 15.21
CA PHE A 572 -25.75 33.26 14.07
C PHE A 572 -27.06 33.94 13.69
N ARG A 573 -26.99 35.23 13.38
CA ARG A 573 -28.06 36.02 12.77
C ARG A 573 -27.50 36.77 11.58
N ALA A 574 -28.20 36.72 10.46
CA ALA A 574 -27.81 37.40 9.24
C ALA A 574 -28.08 38.90 9.35
N GLU A 575 -27.08 39.73 9.04
CA GLU A 575 -27.22 41.20 8.98
C GLU A 575 -27.60 41.68 7.58
N GLN A 576 -27.35 40.84 6.57
CA GLN A 576 -27.64 41.05 5.16
C GLN A 576 -28.13 39.74 4.54
N ASP A 577 -28.54 39.76 3.27
CA ASP A 577 -28.74 38.53 2.51
C ASP A 577 -27.47 37.68 2.55
N THR A 578 -27.53 36.56 3.28
CA THR A 578 -26.35 35.75 3.61
C THR A 578 -26.47 34.37 2.97
N ARG A 579 -25.44 33.96 2.21
CA ARG A 579 -25.37 32.60 1.65
C ARG A 579 -24.65 31.68 2.63
N LEU A 580 -25.37 30.70 3.17
CA LEU A 580 -24.83 29.72 4.10
C LEU A 580 -24.61 28.38 3.43
N ALA A 581 -23.39 27.87 3.53
CA ALA A 581 -23.01 26.51 3.18
C ALA A 581 -23.05 25.60 4.41
N VAL A 582 -23.66 24.42 4.27
CA VAL A 582 -23.59 23.34 5.27
C VAL A 582 -22.41 22.45 4.92
N VAL A 583 -21.45 22.30 5.82
CA VAL A 583 -20.27 21.44 5.64
C VAL A 583 -20.41 20.18 6.47
N THR A 584 -20.07 19.05 5.87
CA THR A 584 -20.37 17.69 6.37
C THR A 584 -19.39 17.16 7.43
N ILE A 585 -18.87 18.02 8.30
CA ILE A 585 -17.94 17.67 9.37
C ILE A 585 -18.31 18.41 10.66
N GLY A 586 -18.14 17.74 11.80
CA GLY A 586 -18.45 18.32 13.11
C GLY A 586 -17.53 17.81 14.22
N TYR A 587 -17.91 18.05 15.48
CA TYR A 587 -17.04 17.75 16.61
C TYR A 587 -16.80 16.25 16.85
N ALA A 588 -17.71 15.36 16.42
CA ALA A 588 -17.48 13.91 16.51
C ALA A 588 -16.41 13.41 15.53
N ASP A 589 -16.04 14.23 14.55
CA ASP A 589 -14.92 13.98 13.65
C ASP A 589 -13.58 14.51 14.19
N GLY A 590 -13.58 15.11 15.38
CA GLY A 590 -12.37 15.59 16.07
C GLY A 590 -12.12 17.09 15.96
N LEU A 591 -13.03 17.87 15.37
CA LEU A 591 -12.93 19.33 15.41
C LEU A 591 -13.29 19.86 16.80
N PRO A 592 -12.51 20.82 17.36
CA PRO A 592 -12.92 21.51 18.58
C PRO A 592 -14.23 22.25 18.36
N ARG A 593 -15.25 21.97 19.18
CA ARG A 593 -16.56 22.63 19.06
C ARG A 593 -16.46 24.16 19.21
N ALA A 594 -15.49 24.63 20.00
CA ALA A 594 -15.22 26.05 20.22
C ALA A 594 -14.69 26.78 18.96
N LEU A 595 -14.18 26.06 17.95
CA LEU A 595 -13.53 26.64 16.78
C LEU A 595 -14.43 27.67 16.08
N THR A 596 -15.73 27.38 15.92
CA THR A 596 -16.67 28.33 15.31
C THR A 596 -16.83 29.60 16.14
N GLN A 597 -16.85 29.49 17.48
CA GLN A 597 -17.03 30.62 18.38
C GLN A 597 -15.77 31.48 18.51
N GLN A 598 -14.60 30.91 18.20
CA GLN A 598 -13.32 31.60 18.24
C GLN A 598 -12.94 32.23 16.89
N GLY A 599 -13.88 32.30 15.93
CA GLY A 599 -13.65 32.90 14.60
C GLY A 599 -13.07 31.94 13.57
N GLY A 600 -13.32 30.63 13.71
CA GLY A 600 -12.81 29.60 12.82
C GLY A 600 -13.19 29.86 11.36
N ARG A 601 -12.34 29.43 10.44
CA ARG A 601 -12.52 29.62 8.99
C ARG A 601 -12.13 28.37 8.23
N VAL A 602 -12.63 28.25 7.01
CA VAL A 602 -12.27 27.18 6.06
C VAL A 602 -11.84 27.78 4.73
N LEU A 603 -11.19 26.99 3.89
CA LEU A 603 -10.99 27.35 2.48
C LEU A 603 -11.99 26.61 1.60
N ILE A 604 -12.63 27.33 0.69
CA ILE A 604 -13.46 26.78 -0.37
C ILE A 604 -13.02 27.45 -1.68
N ARG A 605 -12.51 26.66 -2.63
CA ARG A 605 -11.99 27.16 -3.92
C ARG A 605 -10.89 28.22 -3.74
N GLY A 606 -10.01 28.01 -2.75
CA GLY A 606 -8.90 28.90 -2.43
C GLY A 606 -9.25 30.16 -1.62
N THR A 607 -10.54 30.39 -1.34
CA THR A 607 -11.02 31.57 -0.60
C THR A 607 -11.35 31.23 0.84
N PHE A 608 -10.95 32.08 1.78
CA PHE A 608 -11.35 31.96 3.19
C PHE A 608 -12.84 32.26 3.38
N CYS A 609 -13.55 31.37 4.05
CA CYS A 609 -14.94 31.51 4.41
C CYS A 609 -15.11 31.27 5.93
N PRO A 610 -15.73 32.20 6.68
CA PRO A 610 -15.85 32.06 8.13
C PRO A 610 -16.87 30.99 8.49
N MET A 611 -16.57 30.21 9.53
CA MET A 611 -17.52 29.33 10.18
C MET A 611 -18.48 30.18 11.00
N VAL A 612 -19.78 29.87 10.96
CA VAL A 612 -20.81 30.64 11.68
C VAL A 612 -21.71 29.74 12.51
N GLY A 613 -22.33 30.32 13.55
CA GLY A 613 -23.25 29.62 14.43
C GLY A 613 -22.55 28.65 15.39
N ARG A 614 -23.24 27.58 15.79
CA ARG A 614 -22.65 26.52 16.64
C ARG A 614 -22.33 25.30 15.80
N MET A 615 -21.13 24.75 15.97
CA MET A 615 -20.77 23.45 15.41
C MET A 615 -21.64 22.33 16.00
N CYS A 616 -22.20 21.51 15.12
CA CYS A 616 -22.98 20.32 15.48
C CYS A 616 -22.06 19.07 15.54
N MET A 617 -22.63 17.92 15.92
CA MET A 617 -21.89 16.67 16.01
C MET A 617 -21.24 16.27 14.67
N ASP A 618 -21.97 16.49 13.57
CA ASP A 618 -21.62 15.95 12.25
C ASP A 618 -21.55 17.01 11.14
N GLN A 619 -21.86 18.27 11.46
CA GLN A 619 -21.95 19.35 10.48
C GLN A 619 -21.65 20.73 11.10
N LEU A 620 -21.27 21.67 10.25
CA LEU A 620 -21.06 23.08 10.61
C LEU A 620 -21.58 24.00 9.50
N LEU A 621 -21.83 25.27 9.83
CA LEU A 621 -22.24 26.29 8.88
C LEU A 621 -21.04 27.18 8.51
N VAL A 622 -20.98 27.59 7.25
CA VAL A 622 -19.97 28.50 6.71
C VAL A 622 -20.66 29.60 5.91
N ASP A 623 -20.28 30.85 6.13
CA ASP A 623 -20.72 31.97 5.30
C ASP A 623 -19.93 32.00 3.99
N VAL A 624 -20.65 31.85 2.88
CA VAL A 624 -20.14 31.87 1.50
C VAL A 624 -20.77 32.99 0.68
N THR A 625 -21.21 34.07 1.33
CA THR A 625 -21.83 35.24 0.69
C THR A 625 -20.90 35.85 -0.36
N HIS A 626 -19.60 35.98 -0.04
CA HIS A 626 -18.58 36.48 -0.96
C HIS A 626 -18.10 35.45 -2.00
N LEU A 627 -18.65 34.23 -1.99
CA LEU A 627 -18.26 33.14 -2.89
C LEU A 627 -19.48 32.62 -3.68
N PRO A 628 -20.04 33.38 -4.63
CA PRO A 628 -21.27 33.04 -5.35
C PRO A 628 -21.22 31.67 -6.05
N GLN A 629 -20.04 31.24 -6.49
CA GLN A 629 -19.77 29.96 -7.14
C GLN A 629 -19.77 28.74 -6.21
N ALA A 630 -19.88 28.94 -4.88
CA ALA A 630 -19.97 27.86 -3.92
C ALA A 630 -21.23 27.02 -4.17
N ALA A 631 -21.07 25.71 -4.31
CA ALA A 631 -22.13 24.77 -4.62
C ALA A 631 -22.02 23.45 -3.82
N PRO A 632 -23.12 22.71 -3.66
CA PRO A 632 -23.07 21.35 -3.13
C PRO A 632 -22.04 20.48 -3.88
N GLY A 633 -21.28 19.69 -3.12
CA GLY A 633 -20.19 18.87 -3.65
C GLY A 633 -18.83 19.56 -3.68
N ASP A 634 -18.76 20.88 -3.51
CA ASP A 634 -17.48 21.59 -3.40
C ASP A 634 -16.63 21.03 -2.24
N MET A 635 -15.32 20.97 -2.48
CA MET A 635 -14.35 20.58 -1.46
C MET A 635 -14.12 21.73 -0.50
N VAL A 636 -14.16 21.42 0.78
CA VAL A 636 -13.84 22.33 1.88
C VAL A 636 -12.54 21.88 2.51
N THR A 637 -11.64 22.81 2.76
CA THR A 637 -10.34 22.57 3.40
C THR A 637 -10.34 23.17 4.79
N LEU A 638 -10.17 22.32 5.79
CA LEU A 638 -10.14 22.73 7.19
C LEU A 638 -8.71 22.78 7.74
N ILE A 639 -7.82 21.97 7.16
CA ILE A 639 -6.37 21.99 7.38
C ILE A 639 -5.72 21.64 6.04
N GLY A 640 -4.67 22.35 5.66
CA GLY A 640 -3.91 22.13 4.43
C GLY A 640 -4.07 23.23 3.38
N THR A 641 -3.68 22.92 2.15
CA THR A 641 -3.59 23.88 1.05
C THR A 641 -4.76 23.75 0.07
N ASP A 642 -5.31 24.87 -0.39
CA ASP A 642 -6.30 24.96 -1.48
C ASP A 642 -5.91 26.12 -2.41
N GLY A 643 -5.51 25.80 -3.65
CA GLY A 643 -4.83 26.76 -4.52
C GLY A 643 -3.51 27.23 -3.90
N ASP A 644 -3.29 28.54 -3.85
CA ASP A 644 -2.11 29.18 -3.23
C ASP A 644 -2.31 29.48 -1.74
N THR A 645 -3.50 29.20 -1.20
CA THR A 645 -3.87 29.52 0.18
C THR A 645 -3.67 28.31 1.09
N VAL A 646 -3.11 28.55 2.27
CA VAL A 646 -2.84 27.51 3.28
C VAL A 646 -3.59 27.83 4.57
N LEU A 647 -4.23 26.82 5.15
CA LEU A 647 -4.76 26.86 6.51
C LEU A 647 -3.99 25.86 7.37
N ARG A 648 -3.10 26.35 8.24
CA ARG A 648 -2.19 25.52 9.04
C ARG A 648 -2.91 24.90 10.24
N ALA A 649 -2.44 23.72 10.67
CA ALA A 649 -3.00 23.05 11.85
C ALA A 649 -2.72 23.85 13.13
N GLU A 650 -1.56 24.49 13.19
CA GLU A 650 -1.08 25.34 14.27
C GLU A 650 -2.02 26.53 14.49
N GLU A 651 -2.44 27.20 13.42
CA GLU A 651 -3.40 28.32 13.48
C GLU A 651 -4.73 27.87 14.08
N VAL A 652 -5.28 26.75 13.60
CA VAL A 652 -6.56 26.19 14.06
C VAL A 652 -6.48 25.78 15.54
N ALA A 653 -5.34 25.21 15.96
CA ALA A 653 -5.11 24.79 17.33
C ALA A 653 -5.00 25.98 18.29
N VAL A 654 -4.15 26.95 17.98
CA VAL A 654 -3.96 28.17 18.81
C VAL A 654 -5.27 28.93 18.98
N GLN A 655 -6.04 29.06 17.91
CA GLN A 655 -7.36 29.70 17.94
C GLN A 655 -8.34 29.03 18.93
N CYS A 656 -8.17 27.74 19.19
CA CYS A 656 -9.00 26.99 20.14
C CYS A 656 -8.37 26.87 21.54
N GLY A 657 -7.24 27.55 21.82
CA GLY A 657 -6.53 27.43 23.09
C GLY A 657 -5.91 26.04 23.30
N THR A 658 -5.49 25.38 22.22
CA THR A 658 -4.83 24.07 22.26
C THR A 658 -3.59 24.06 21.35
N ILE A 659 -2.96 22.90 21.18
CA ILE A 659 -1.78 22.64 20.36
C ILE A 659 -2.10 21.68 19.21
N ALA A 660 -1.33 21.76 18.12
CA ALA A 660 -1.52 20.91 16.95
C ALA A 660 -1.47 19.41 17.28
N ASN A 661 -0.71 19.02 18.30
CA ASN A 661 -0.64 17.64 18.77
C ASN A 661 -2.03 17.12 19.19
N GLU A 662 -2.78 17.91 19.97
CA GLU A 662 -4.13 17.55 20.40
C GLU A 662 -5.07 17.54 19.20
N LEU A 663 -5.09 18.62 18.41
CA LEU A 663 -5.97 18.76 17.25
C LEU A 663 -5.85 17.57 16.29
N LEU A 664 -4.61 17.21 15.92
CA LEU A 664 -4.35 16.14 14.94
C LEU A 664 -4.59 14.75 15.53
N SER A 665 -4.15 14.50 16.78
CA SER A 665 -4.32 13.18 17.40
C SER A 665 -5.77 12.85 17.75
N ARG A 666 -6.64 13.86 17.91
CA ARG A 666 -8.07 13.69 18.20
C ARG A 666 -8.95 13.55 16.96
N LEU A 667 -8.39 13.59 15.75
CA LEU A 667 -9.15 13.36 14.52
C LEU A 667 -9.83 11.97 14.56
N GLY A 668 -11.15 11.98 14.42
CA GLY A 668 -11.99 10.82 14.69
C GLY A 668 -11.77 9.66 13.70
N ALA A 669 -11.95 8.44 14.18
CA ALA A 669 -11.83 7.22 13.37
C ALA A 669 -12.84 7.15 12.21
N ARG A 670 -13.94 7.93 12.27
CA ARG A 670 -14.95 8.05 11.21
C ARG A 670 -14.42 8.73 9.95
N LEU A 671 -13.32 9.49 10.04
CA LEU A 671 -12.66 10.10 8.89
C LEU A 671 -11.82 9.07 8.15
N PRO A 672 -12.15 8.69 6.90
CA PRO A 672 -11.29 7.82 6.11
C PRO A 672 -9.93 8.48 5.85
N ILE A 673 -8.88 7.68 5.71
CA ILE A 673 -7.54 8.16 5.33
C ILE A 673 -7.32 7.86 3.85
N ILE A 674 -7.06 8.90 3.08
CA ILE A 674 -6.62 8.82 1.68
C ILE A 674 -5.14 9.11 1.64
N LEU A 675 -4.35 8.15 1.16
CA LEU A 675 -2.92 8.33 1.02
C LEU A 675 -2.63 8.91 -0.38
N LYS A 676 -2.08 10.12 -0.43
CA LYS A 676 -1.62 10.78 -1.66
C LYS A 676 -0.20 10.37 -2.03
#